data_AF-A0A671V4H6-F1
#
_entry.id   AF-A0A671V4H6-F1
#
_cell.length_a   1.000
_cell.length_b   1.000
_cell.length_c   1.000
_cell.angle_alpha   90.00
_cell.angle_beta   90.00
_cell.angle_gamma   90.00
#
_symmetry.space_group_name_H-M   'P 1'
#
loop_
_entity.id
_entity.type
_entity.pdbx_description
1 polymer ?
#
loop_
_entity_poly.entity_id
_entity_poly.type
_entity_poly.pdbx_seq_one_letter_code
_entity_poly.pdbx_strand_id
1 'polypeptide(L)'
;MEHQLNLTIHHNTIRRAFFHYSALTAYEYDFFCYKCGHHPPMVIADANWKLSFDVPVSTLKRPAVKEVKDEDLSVNITAKWDRLEKEIIATGICEELQTHNPYSAELTHSSFVPWMGPATRVGDVLPKTEILKGFSKATTDTKTQKDRRFNEDELLRLIESKKASKSELIKACSDLGVPTEGSETDLINRLEEMLLYKDVYPKMFAKLQKTGGGVLHMGCSHSVVYYCSPLLWQESARDHADGLLSFAKPPTIYISDIAGRVARHTNNRTKQRFFNPNDGRLCSPTRENIQAAQDKSLKVNLPWMKNLLYRRNNTNPQNDINAGEHLQRPHPITGSAERYSLYDRFHQKNQTRPEEVLRSLNLVPDLCSFVNSSEAEQKNRQLSFDRYFLCQMKETHFLFCTRLVFHLHNDNINQTFIQKMQTQTKENLQIGPDGRLRLTSTEVSAPGGNVDVEMTVQQNEQTVAKKGFSIGQFPIQEENKAKLLELYKAPATDYAIVQVDQALVYLADLLSICPQTLLEDDLHTSYPWLTDDAVNARVLQLTRPLENVFTLQTFHFTAWWRSWINGESISSRHLHCIQGLKQDSKVLFPRVVGHQTPETGNHFILWVFDGSKTEIRVYDSLEKYTLISPPDMDILSLAFRNIWRLKEWSISYPDQWRQKDGVNCGVFVCTAAELDIKGTDMTNESLNQVQLGHLRIYHAACLIADSVPKGKKVRESCMAEAIHACNYYDSTGKGQSRQLYPHVQKEDWVKCETCNGWLHKDCACYEPSQSGIFTCGCDLPEPYTFTSTLTCLKNKGVEGLISKERIKELKEMLDSGERKSNRMFLWQNPGGNRALKTILNGKPTCFNEKHMNDLIGLIKPTLSLDYSRLTNIDFVIDVMVPETTIDILVRLEGFSRFYAEKILGTIIE
;
A
#
# COMPACT_ATOMS: atom_id res chain seq x y z
N MET A 1 1.69 -2.12 -32.58
CA MET A 1 0.51 -2.44 -33.41
C MET A 1 0.14 -1.29 -34.33
N GLU A 2 -0.19 -0.09 -33.85
CA GLU A 2 -0.57 1.05 -34.73
C GLU A 2 0.53 1.47 -35.71
N HIS A 3 1.78 1.53 -35.25
CA HIS A 3 2.96 1.79 -36.09
C HIS A 3 3.21 0.73 -37.18
N GLN A 4 2.67 -0.49 -37.02
CA GLN A 4 2.84 -1.59 -37.98
C GLN A 4 1.66 -1.70 -38.96
N LEU A 5 0.49 -1.17 -38.61
CA LEU A 5 -0.75 -1.34 -39.37
C LEU A 5 -1.21 -0.07 -40.11
N ASN A 6 -0.55 1.08 -39.88
CA ASN A 6 -0.87 2.35 -40.55
C ASN A 6 -2.37 2.74 -40.44
N LEU A 7 -3.01 2.36 -39.33
CA LEU A 7 -4.42 2.61 -39.03
C LEU A 7 -4.51 3.37 -37.70
N THR A 8 -5.24 4.48 -37.69
CA THR A 8 -5.59 5.20 -36.47
C THR A 8 -6.87 4.58 -35.89
N ILE A 9 -6.74 3.72 -34.89
CA ILE A 9 -7.89 3.08 -34.25
C ILE A 9 -8.34 3.96 -33.08
N HIS A 10 -9.58 4.45 -33.14
CA HIS A 10 -10.13 5.26 -32.06
C HIS A 10 -10.18 4.47 -30.74
N HIS A 11 -9.78 5.09 -29.62
CA HIS A 11 -9.69 4.41 -28.31
C HIS A 11 -11.00 3.73 -27.87
N ASN A 12 -12.15 4.34 -28.21
CA ASN A 12 -13.46 3.73 -27.95
C ASN A 12 -13.68 2.42 -28.70
N THR A 13 -13.11 2.26 -29.90
CA THR A 13 -13.21 1.03 -30.69
C THR A 13 -12.44 -0.10 -30.02
N ILE A 14 -11.22 0.18 -29.55
CA ILE A 14 -10.41 -0.78 -28.78
C ILE A 14 -11.14 -1.18 -27.49
N ARG A 15 -11.69 -0.20 -26.76
CA ARG A 15 -12.44 -0.43 -25.53
C ARG A 15 -13.66 -1.32 -25.75
N ARG A 16 -14.44 -1.07 -26.80
CA ARG A 16 -15.61 -1.90 -27.17
C ARG A 16 -15.19 -3.31 -27.56
N ALA A 17 -14.16 -3.45 -28.38
CA ALA A 17 -13.62 -4.75 -28.77
C ALA A 17 -13.16 -5.55 -27.55
N PHE A 18 -12.49 -4.91 -26.58
CA PHE A 18 -12.10 -5.54 -25.32
C PHE A 18 -13.30 -6.06 -24.53
N PHE A 19 -14.38 -5.27 -24.43
CA PHE A 19 -15.59 -5.69 -23.72
C PHE A 19 -16.29 -6.87 -24.39
N HIS A 20 -16.42 -6.86 -25.72
CA HIS A 20 -16.99 -7.99 -26.44
C HIS A 20 -16.12 -9.24 -26.30
N TYR A 21 -14.80 -9.11 -26.49
CA TYR A 21 -13.86 -10.22 -26.32
C TYR A 21 -13.96 -10.81 -24.91
N SER A 22 -13.96 -9.97 -23.88
CA SER A 22 -14.04 -10.40 -22.49
C SER A 22 -15.39 -11.05 -22.18
N ALA A 23 -16.51 -10.51 -22.67
CA ALA A 23 -17.83 -11.10 -22.46
C ALA A 23 -18.01 -12.43 -23.20
N LEU A 24 -17.32 -12.64 -24.33
CA LEU A 24 -17.27 -13.92 -25.04
C LEU A 24 -16.26 -14.92 -24.45
N THR A 25 -15.39 -14.46 -23.55
CA THR A 25 -14.40 -15.31 -22.90
C THR A 25 -15.06 -16.07 -21.74
N ALA A 26 -14.88 -17.39 -21.71
CA ALA A 26 -15.41 -18.25 -20.67
C ALA A 26 -14.59 -18.14 -19.37
N TYR A 27 -14.77 -17.06 -18.62
CA TYR A 27 -14.21 -16.91 -17.27
C TYR A 27 -15.03 -17.71 -16.26
N GLU A 28 -14.37 -18.44 -15.35
CA GLU A 28 -15.05 -19.26 -14.32
C GLU A 28 -15.67 -18.41 -13.20
N TYR A 29 -15.11 -17.23 -12.92
CA TYR A 29 -15.61 -16.31 -11.88
C TYR A 29 -15.82 -16.95 -10.48
N ASP A 30 -14.97 -17.90 -10.13
CA ASP A 30 -15.12 -18.78 -8.98
C ASP A 30 -14.96 -18.13 -7.59
N PHE A 31 -14.21 -17.04 -7.47
CA PHE A 31 -14.13 -16.19 -6.26
C PHE A 31 -13.89 -16.98 -4.95
N PHE A 32 -12.86 -17.83 -4.93
CA PHE A 32 -12.37 -18.48 -3.71
C PHE A 32 -10.84 -18.56 -3.67
N CYS A 33 -10.28 -18.72 -2.47
CA CYS A 33 -8.84 -18.76 -2.24
C CYS A 33 -8.32 -20.19 -2.14
N TYR A 34 -7.29 -20.55 -2.90
CA TYR A 34 -6.71 -21.90 -2.88
C TYR A 34 -6.04 -22.27 -1.54
N LYS A 35 -5.79 -21.28 -0.66
CA LYS A 35 -5.33 -21.53 0.72
C LYS A 35 -6.47 -21.75 1.70
N CYS A 36 -7.57 -21.01 1.55
CA CYS A 36 -8.69 -21.08 2.49
C CYS A 36 -9.70 -22.15 2.10
N GLY A 37 -9.90 -22.40 0.80
CA GLY A 37 -10.99 -23.18 0.24
C GLY A 37 -12.21 -22.34 -0.10
N HIS A 38 -13.33 -22.99 -0.38
CA HIS A 38 -14.60 -22.32 -0.70
C HIS A 38 -15.20 -21.52 0.47
N HIS A 39 -14.78 -21.79 1.71
CA HIS A 39 -15.36 -21.19 2.90
C HIS A 39 -14.26 -20.55 3.76
N PRO A 40 -14.03 -19.23 3.62
CA PRO A 40 -12.97 -18.57 4.34
C PRO A 40 -13.32 -18.46 5.83
N PRO A 41 -12.39 -18.77 6.75
CA PRO A 41 -12.68 -18.73 8.18
C PRO A 41 -12.80 -17.28 8.69
N MET A 42 -12.23 -16.34 7.94
CA MET A 42 -12.28 -14.92 8.23
C MET A 42 -12.40 -14.12 6.95
N VAL A 43 -13.15 -13.02 7.03
CA VAL A 43 -13.26 -12.03 5.96
C VAL A 43 -13.06 -10.63 6.51
N ILE A 44 -12.43 -9.79 5.69
CA ILE A 44 -12.17 -8.37 5.91
C ILE A 44 -13.00 -7.63 4.87
N ALA A 45 -13.89 -6.77 5.33
CA ALA A 45 -14.81 -6.03 4.49
C ALA A 45 -14.44 -4.55 4.45
N ASP A 46 -14.42 -3.98 3.25
CA ASP A 46 -14.18 -2.56 3.03
C ASP A 46 -14.96 -2.08 1.79
N ALA A 47 -15.21 -0.77 1.72
CA ALA A 47 -15.92 -0.15 0.61
C ALA A 47 -15.16 1.06 0.06
N ASN A 48 -14.97 1.08 -1.25
CA ASN A 48 -14.26 2.15 -1.96
C ASN A 48 -15.10 2.66 -3.15
N TRP A 49 -14.56 3.59 -3.95
CA TRP A 49 -15.16 4.04 -5.22
C TRP A 49 -16.48 4.81 -5.08
N LYS A 50 -16.57 5.68 -4.07
CA LYS A 50 -17.70 6.62 -3.96
C LYS A 50 -17.75 7.53 -5.20
N LEU A 51 -18.95 7.79 -5.71
CA LEU A 51 -19.25 8.59 -6.91
C LEU A 51 -18.70 7.99 -8.22
N SER A 52 -18.74 6.66 -8.35
CA SER A 52 -18.11 5.95 -9.48
C SER A 52 -18.92 5.77 -10.76
N PHE A 53 -20.11 6.35 -10.88
CA PHE A 53 -20.81 6.43 -12.16
C PHE A 53 -21.81 7.59 -12.15
N ASP A 54 -21.95 8.29 -13.28
CA ASP A 54 -22.74 9.52 -13.40
C ASP A 54 -24.19 9.24 -13.79
N VAL A 55 -24.92 8.48 -12.96
CA VAL A 55 -26.36 8.28 -13.14
C VAL A 55 -27.11 9.29 -12.27
N PRO A 56 -27.92 10.20 -12.86
CA PRO A 56 -28.73 11.14 -12.09
C PRO A 56 -29.73 10.42 -11.19
N VAL A 57 -29.84 10.80 -9.92
CA VAL A 57 -30.79 10.16 -8.98
C VAL A 57 -32.24 10.20 -9.50
N SER A 58 -32.57 11.17 -10.36
CA SER A 58 -33.88 11.33 -11.00
C SER A 58 -34.24 10.25 -12.02
N THR A 59 -33.27 9.48 -12.55
CA THR A 59 -33.56 8.38 -13.49
C THR A 59 -34.12 7.14 -12.78
N LEU A 60 -33.97 7.04 -11.46
CA LEU A 60 -34.53 5.94 -10.67
C LEU A 60 -35.85 6.36 -10.03
N LYS A 61 -36.96 5.76 -10.47
CA LYS A 61 -38.25 5.91 -9.79
C LYS A 61 -38.22 5.11 -8.50
N ARG A 62 -38.26 5.81 -7.37
CA ARG A 62 -38.33 5.18 -6.05
C ARG A 62 -39.73 4.58 -5.84
N PRO A 63 -39.86 3.27 -5.56
CA PRO A 63 -41.16 2.68 -5.26
C PRO A 63 -41.64 3.14 -3.89
N ALA A 64 -42.95 3.12 -3.64
CA ALA A 64 -43.46 3.32 -2.28
C ALA A 64 -43.12 2.10 -1.40
N VAL A 65 -42.95 2.27 -0.09
CA VAL A 65 -42.65 1.16 0.85
C VAL A 65 -43.64 0.00 0.70
N LYS A 66 -44.92 0.33 0.48
CA LYS A 66 -46.01 -0.63 0.35
C LYS A 66 -46.00 -1.40 -0.98
N GLU A 67 -45.22 -0.93 -1.95
CA GLU A 67 -45.07 -1.53 -3.28
C GLU A 67 -43.84 -2.44 -3.38
N VAL A 68 -42.91 -2.35 -2.42
CA VAL A 68 -41.74 -3.24 -2.32
C VAL A 68 -42.21 -4.61 -1.85
N LYS A 69 -41.99 -5.64 -2.68
CA LYS A 69 -42.30 -7.04 -2.37
C LYS A 69 -41.06 -7.76 -1.84
N ASP A 70 -41.25 -8.92 -1.22
CA ASP A 70 -40.12 -9.76 -0.75
C ASP A 70 -39.20 -10.17 -1.91
N GLU A 71 -39.74 -10.32 -3.12
CA GLU A 71 -39.00 -10.59 -4.36
C GLU A 71 -37.98 -9.48 -4.68
N ASP A 72 -38.26 -8.22 -4.33
CA ASP A 72 -37.38 -7.07 -4.56
C ASP A 72 -36.21 -7.00 -3.55
N LEU A 73 -36.26 -7.82 -2.50
CA LEU A 73 -35.26 -7.89 -1.43
C LEU A 73 -34.17 -8.94 -1.70
N SER A 74 -34.28 -9.63 -2.83
CA SER A 74 -33.33 -10.64 -3.26
C SER A 74 -33.09 -10.55 -4.76
N VAL A 75 -32.00 -11.15 -5.23
CA VAL A 75 -31.63 -11.09 -6.64
C VAL A 75 -31.05 -12.42 -7.07
N ASN A 76 -31.55 -12.96 -8.20
CA ASN A 76 -30.93 -14.09 -8.87
C ASN A 76 -29.66 -13.59 -9.58
N ILE A 77 -28.50 -13.82 -8.98
CA ILE A 77 -27.25 -13.26 -9.48
C ILE A 77 -26.82 -13.94 -10.79
N THR A 78 -27.03 -15.25 -10.94
CA THR A 78 -26.65 -15.99 -12.15
C THR A 78 -27.40 -15.44 -13.37
N ALA A 79 -28.73 -15.32 -13.28
CA ALA A 79 -29.55 -14.84 -14.38
C ALA A 79 -29.27 -13.37 -14.75
N LYS A 80 -28.99 -12.53 -13.74
CA LYS A 80 -28.70 -11.11 -13.97
C LYS A 80 -27.34 -10.90 -14.63
N TRP A 81 -26.30 -11.61 -14.20
CA TRP A 81 -24.98 -11.51 -14.80
C TRP A 81 -24.93 -12.11 -16.21
N ASP A 82 -25.62 -13.23 -16.45
CA ASP A 82 -25.80 -13.80 -17.80
C ASP A 82 -26.48 -12.80 -18.75
N ARG A 83 -27.55 -12.14 -18.29
CA ARG A 83 -28.21 -11.09 -19.07
C ARG A 83 -27.28 -9.91 -19.36
N LEU A 84 -26.46 -9.50 -18.39
CA LEU A 84 -25.53 -8.37 -18.53
C LEU A 84 -24.44 -8.68 -19.58
N GLU A 85 -23.89 -9.88 -19.57
CA GLU A 85 -22.93 -10.32 -20.60
C GLU A 85 -23.59 -10.36 -21.99
N LYS A 86 -24.81 -10.90 -22.09
CA LYS A 86 -25.59 -10.90 -23.35
C LYS A 86 -25.87 -9.48 -23.85
N GLU A 87 -26.13 -8.52 -22.97
CA GLU A 87 -26.28 -7.12 -23.34
C GLU A 87 -24.99 -6.54 -23.93
N ILE A 88 -23.83 -6.81 -23.32
CA ILE A 88 -22.52 -6.38 -23.85
C ILE A 88 -22.27 -7.00 -25.22
N ILE A 89 -22.47 -8.31 -25.39
CA ILE A 89 -22.26 -9.02 -26.65
C ILE A 89 -23.20 -8.48 -27.75
N ALA A 90 -24.49 -8.33 -27.44
CA ALA A 90 -25.49 -7.88 -28.40
C ALA A 90 -25.29 -6.42 -28.83
N THR A 91 -24.61 -5.59 -28.02
CA THR A 91 -24.35 -4.18 -28.35
C THR A 91 -23.58 -4.04 -29.67
N GLY A 92 -22.55 -4.87 -29.91
CA GLY A 92 -21.83 -4.84 -31.18
C GLY A 92 -22.68 -5.18 -32.39
N ILE A 93 -23.55 -6.18 -32.26
CA ILE A 93 -24.40 -6.67 -33.35
C ILE A 93 -25.54 -5.68 -33.62
N CYS A 94 -26.18 -5.16 -32.56
CA CYS A 94 -27.33 -4.29 -32.67
C CYS A 94 -26.96 -2.88 -33.14
N GLU A 95 -25.79 -2.35 -32.78
CA GLU A 95 -25.31 -1.07 -33.31
C GLU A 95 -25.06 -1.14 -34.82
N GLU A 96 -24.46 -2.22 -35.33
CA GLU A 96 -24.23 -2.41 -36.77
C GLU A 96 -25.54 -2.59 -37.56
N LEU A 97 -26.51 -3.33 -36.99
CA LEU A 97 -27.81 -3.57 -37.60
C LEU A 97 -28.83 -2.44 -37.36
N GLN A 98 -28.47 -1.41 -36.58
CA GLN A 98 -29.36 -0.32 -36.14
C GLN A 98 -30.65 -0.82 -35.45
N THR A 99 -30.57 -1.92 -34.71
CA THR A 99 -31.71 -2.52 -34.00
C THR A 99 -31.62 -2.29 -32.49
N HIS A 100 -32.76 -2.39 -31.80
CA HIS A 100 -32.79 -2.34 -30.33
C HIS A 100 -32.12 -3.59 -29.73
N ASN A 101 -31.28 -3.42 -28.70
CA ASN A 101 -30.65 -4.54 -27.98
C ASN A 101 -31.69 -5.26 -27.10
N PRO A 102 -32.08 -6.51 -27.41
CA PRO A 102 -33.16 -7.21 -26.70
C PRO A 102 -32.83 -7.54 -25.24
N TYR A 103 -31.55 -7.50 -24.86
CA TYR A 103 -31.10 -7.79 -23.50
C TYR A 103 -31.03 -6.54 -22.62
N SER A 104 -31.04 -5.35 -23.22
CA SER A 104 -31.02 -4.09 -22.48
C SER A 104 -32.24 -4.00 -21.56
N ALA A 105 -32.02 -3.49 -20.35
CA ALA A 105 -33.04 -3.36 -19.33
C ALA A 105 -33.02 -1.95 -18.75
N GLU A 106 -34.20 -1.45 -18.37
CA GLU A 106 -34.28 -0.21 -17.63
C GLU A 106 -33.55 -0.33 -16.28
N LEU A 107 -32.92 0.77 -15.87
CA LEU A 107 -32.23 0.83 -14.59
C LEU A 107 -33.24 0.80 -13.45
N THR A 108 -33.10 -0.16 -12.54
CA THR A 108 -33.92 -0.35 -11.35
C THR A 108 -33.03 -0.41 -10.10
N HIS A 109 -33.63 -0.36 -8.91
CA HIS A 109 -32.89 -0.56 -7.66
C HIS A 109 -32.23 -1.95 -7.55
N SER A 110 -32.67 -2.94 -8.33
CA SER A 110 -32.10 -4.28 -8.40
C SER A 110 -31.01 -4.43 -9.48
N SER A 111 -30.71 -3.38 -10.25
CA SER A 111 -29.76 -3.46 -11.38
C SER A 111 -28.30 -3.59 -10.93
N PHE A 112 -27.96 -3.15 -9.71
CA PHE A 112 -26.62 -3.27 -9.15
C PHE A 112 -26.48 -4.59 -8.38
N VAL A 113 -26.06 -5.62 -9.09
CA VAL A 113 -26.08 -7.00 -8.61
C VAL A 113 -24.73 -7.38 -8.00
N PRO A 114 -24.69 -8.04 -6.83
CA PRO A 114 -23.45 -8.55 -6.27
C PRO A 114 -22.92 -9.76 -7.05
N TRP A 115 -21.67 -10.13 -6.82
CA TRP A 115 -21.11 -11.40 -7.26
C TRP A 115 -20.44 -12.15 -6.12
N MET A 116 -20.65 -13.47 -6.13
CA MET A 116 -20.05 -14.44 -5.23
C MET A 116 -19.94 -15.78 -5.96
N GLY A 117 -18.83 -16.49 -5.74
CA GLY A 117 -18.58 -17.79 -6.38
C GLY A 117 -19.64 -18.85 -6.07
N PRO A 118 -19.97 -19.75 -7.02
CA PRO A 118 -21.02 -20.75 -6.86
C PRO A 118 -20.78 -21.72 -5.70
N ALA A 119 -19.53 -22.13 -5.46
CA ALA A 119 -19.18 -23.03 -4.35
C ALA A 119 -19.16 -22.34 -2.97
N THR A 120 -19.08 -21.00 -2.95
CA THR A 120 -19.02 -20.19 -1.72
C THR A 120 -20.42 -19.79 -1.23
N ARG A 121 -21.32 -19.47 -2.18
CA ARG A 121 -22.62 -18.85 -1.91
C ARG A 121 -23.70 -19.84 -1.49
N VAL A 122 -24.67 -19.37 -0.71
CA VAL A 122 -25.80 -20.16 -0.20
C VAL A 122 -26.74 -20.67 -1.31
N GLY A 123 -26.76 -19.97 -2.44
CA GLY A 123 -27.53 -20.32 -3.63
C GLY A 123 -27.44 -19.21 -4.69
N ASP A 124 -28.19 -19.36 -5.77
CA ASP A 124 -28.19 -18.39 -6.89
C ASP A 124 -29.00 -17.13 -6.59
N VAL A 125 -29.89 -17.18 -5.60
CA VAL A 125 -30.68 -16.04 -5.14
C VAL A 125 -30.07 -15.51 -3.85
N LEU A 126 -29.54 -14.29 -3.89
CA LEU A 126 -28.86 -13.64 -2.77
C LEU A 126 -29.68 -12.46 -2.24
N PRO A 127 -29.61 -12.15 -0.93
CA PRO A 127 -30.24 -10.95 -0.40
C PRO A 127 -29.61 -9.69 -1.01
N LYS A 128 -30.47 -8.75 -1.42
CA LYS A 128 -30.09 -7.43 -1.90
C LYS A 128 -31.15 -6.44 -1.44
N THR A 129 -31.00 -5.98 -0.21
CA THR A 129 -32.01 -5.18 0.50
C THR A 129 -31.74 -3.67 0.40
N GLU A 130 -30.81 -3.27 -0.46
CA GLU A 130 -30.42 -1.87 -0.66
C GLU A 130 -31.62 -0.95 -1.00
N ILE A 131 -32.66 -1.49 -1.65
CA ILE A 131 -33.91 -0.78 -1.94
C ILE A 131 -34.59 -0.27 -0.66
N LEU A 132 -34.40 -0.94 0.49
CA LEU A 132 -34.98 -0.56 1.77
C LEU A 132 -34.28 0.64 2.44
N LYS A 133 -33.15 1.10 1.90
CA LYS A 133 -32.47 2.28 2.43
C LYS A 133 -33.38 3.51 2.30
N GLY A 134 -33.58 4.21 3.42
CA GLY A 134 -34.34 5.45 3.51
C GLY A 134 -35.87 5.32 3.45
N PHE A 135 -36.43 4.11 3.53
CA PHE A 135 -37.88 3.92 3.72
C PHE A 135 -38.23 4.05 5.20
N SER A 136 -38.18 5.28 5.72
CA SER A 136 -38.82 5.60 7.00
C SER A 136 -40.33 5.49 6.80
N LYS A 137 -41.05 4.72 7.63
CA LYS A 137 -42.52 4.69 7.61
C LYS A 137 -43.03 6.11 7.84
N ALA A 138 -43.47 6.79 6.78
CA ALA A 138 -44.29 7.97 6.93
C ALA A 138 -45.60 7.52 7.56
N THR A 139 -45.73 7.69 8.88
CA THR A 139 -47.05 7.74 9.50
C THR A 139 -47.80 8.88 8.82
N THR A 140 -48.86 8.50 8.12
CA THR A 140 -49.87 9.36 7.53
C THR A 140 -50.37 10.33 8.59
N ASP A 141 -49.84 11.56 8.63
CA ASP A 141 -50.54 12.77 9.14
C ASP A 141 -49.66 14.04 9.17
N THR A 142 -48.94 14.37 8.10
CA THR A 142 -48.18 15.64 8.06
C THR A 142 -48.40 16.43 6.77
N LYS A 143 -49.60 17.03 6.65
CA LYS A 143 -49.81 18.24 5.83
C LYS A 143 -49.34 19.53 6.52
N THR A 144 -48.74 19.47 7.70
CA THR A 144 -48.51 20.63 8.59
C THR A 144 -47.05 20.95 8.94
N GLN A 145 -46.04 20.23 8.42
CA GLN A 145 -44.64 20.54 8.74
C GLN A 145 -43.87 21.07 7.53
N LYS A 146 -44.03 22.38 7.24
CA LYS A 146 -43.16 23.10 6.30
C LYS A 146 -42.21 24.12 6.96
N ASP A 147 -42.26 24.30 8.29
CA ASP A 147 -41.58 25.43 8.94
C ASP A 147 -40.73 25.14 10.19
N ARG A 148 -40.36 23.88 10.49
CA ARG A 148 -39.37 23.62 11.56
C ARG A 148 -38.03 23.15 10.99
N ARG A 149 -37.16 24.12 10.70
CA ARG A 149 -35.70 23.88 10.56
C ARG A 149 -35.15 23.43 11.91
N PHE A 150 -34.89 22.13 12.07
CA PHE A 150 -34.14 21.62 13.22
C PHE A 150 -32.66 22.01 13.07
N ASN A 151 -32.00 22.41 14.15
CA ASN A 151 -30.58 22.79 14.13
C ASN A 151 -29.70 21.52 14.08
N GLU A 152 -28.84 21.42 13.06
CA GLU A 152 -27.88 20.31 12.83
C GLU A 152 -27.00 20.05 14.05
N ASP A 153 -26.50 21.11 14.67
CA ASP A 153 -25.63 21.01 15.85
C ASP A 153 -26.39 20.49 17.09
N GLU A 154 -27.70 20.70 17.15
CA GLU A 154 -28.53 20.27 18.27
C GLU A 154 -28.91 18.79 18.14
N LEU A 155 -29.17 18.31 16.91
CA LEU A 155 -29.39 16.88 16.66
C LEU A 155 -28.10 16.07 16.84
N LEU A 156 -26.96 16.58 16.36
CA LEU A 156 -25.64 15.96 16.59
C LEU A 156 -25.30 15.92 18.08
N ARG A 157 -25.53 17.02 18.83
CA ARG A 157 -25.38 17.01 20.30
C ARG A 157 -26.31 16.02 20.97
N LEU A 158 -27.53 15.85 20.50
CA LEU A 158 -28.48 14.88 21.05
C LEU A 158 -28.05 13.43 20.80
N ILE A 159 -27.54 13.14 19.60
CA ILE A 159 -27.03 11.82 19.17
C ILE A 159 -25.72 11.48 19.91
N GLU A 160 -24.83 12.46 20.08
CA GLU A 160 -23.51 12.29 20.70
C GLU A 160 -23.55 12.38 22.24
N SER A 161 -24.64 12.91 22.80
CA SER A 161 -24.84 13.00 24.25
C SER A 161 -25.02 11.61 24.87
N LYS A 162 -24.05 11.20 25.68
CA LYS A 162 -24.14 9.99 26.54
C LYS A 162 -25.25 10.06 27.60
N LYS A 163 -26.01 11.15 27.68
CA LYS A 163 -27.06 11.42 28.68
C LYS A 163 -28.43 11.70 28.05
N ALA A 164 -28.59 11.60 26.73
CA ALA A 164 -29.88 11.83 26.09
C ALA A 164 -30.90 10.82 26.63
N SER A 165 -31.95 11.32 27.26
CA SER A 165 -33.00 10.48 27.81
C SER A 165 -33.84 9.87 26.69
N LYS A 166 -34.37 8.66 26.89
CA LYS A 166 -35.34 8.05 25.97
C LYS A 166 -36.46 8.99 25.56
N SER A 167 -36.95 9.84 26.46
CA SER A 167 -38.00 10.82 26.15
C SER A 167 -37.53 11.90 25.16
N GLU A 168 -36.29 12.35 25.24
CA GLU A 168 -35.72 13.33 24.31
C GLU A 168 -35.48 12.71 22.92
N LEU A 169 -35.04 11.46 22.88
CA LEU A 169 -34.89 10.70 21.63
C LEU A 169 -36.24 10.39 20.97
N ILE A 170 -37.25 10.02 21.77
CA ILE A 170 -38.64 9.83 21.31
C ILE A 170 -39.18 11.15 20.76
N LYS A 171 -38.92 12.27 21.46
CA LYS A 171 -39.35 13.60 21.02
C LYS A 171 -38.68 13.99 19.71
N ALA A 172 -37.36 13.83 19.58
CA ALA A 172 -36.64 14.13 18.34
C ALA A 172 -37.09 13.23 17.17
N CYS A 173 -37.34 11.94 17.43
CA CYS A 173 -37.90 11.02 16.44
C CYS A 173 -39.32 11.43 16.01
N SER A 174 -40.17 11.77 16.98
CA SER A 174 -41.54 12.23 16.74
C SER A 174 -41.55 13.54 15.95
N ASP A 175 -40.67 14.49 16.29
CA ASP A 175 -40.57 15.80 15.65
C ASP A 175 -40.09 15.68 14.19
N LEU A 176 -39.25 14.69 13.89
CA LEU A 176 -38.75 14.36 12.54
C LEU A 176 -39.63 13.35 11.77
N GLY A 177 -40.77 12.95 12.34
CA GLY A 177 -41.71 12.03 11.69
C GLY A 177 -41.19 10.61 11.50
N VAL A 178 -40.25 10.15 12.34
CA VAL A 178 -39.71 8.78 12.34
C VAL A 178 -40.24 7.97 13.54
N PRO A 179 -40.36 6.62 13.43
CA PRO A 179 -40.95 5.79 14.48
C PRO A 179 -40.25 5.93 15.84
N THR A 180 -41.05 6.10 16.91
CA THR A 180 -40.60 6.32 18.29
C THR A 180 -40.50 5.03 19.13
N GLU A 181 -40.72 3.89 18.49
CA GLU A 181 -40.71 2.56 19.10
C GLU A 181 -39.30 1.98 19.16
N GLY A 182 -39.00 1.22 20.22
CA GLY A 182 -37.74 0.49 20.38
C GLY A 182 -36.90 0.97 21.56
N SER A 183 -35.66 0.51 21.58
CA SER A 183 -34.64 0.96 22.52
C SER A 183 -34.15 2.37 22.19
N GLU A 184 -33.53 3.07 23.12
CA GLU A 184 -32.84 4.36 22.86
C GLU A 184 -31.88 4.27 21.66
N THR A 185 -31.32 3.08 21.46
CA THR A 185 -30.41 2.78 20.35
C THR A 185 -31.12 2.75 18.99
N ASP A 186 -32.33 2.22 18.93
CA ASP A 186 -33.11 2.16 17.70
C ASP A 186 -33.55 3.56 17.25
N LEU A 187 -33.81 4.43 18.23
CA LEU A 187 -34.11 5.84 18.01
C LEU A 187 -32.88 6.57 17.46
N ILE A 188 -31.72 6.40 18.09
CA ILE A 188 -30.46 7.01 17.65
C ILE A 188 -30.09 6.59 16.21
N ASN A 189 -30.13 5.30 15.87
CA ASN A 189 -29.78 4.85 14.52
C ASN A 189 -30.71 5.46 13.45
N ARG A 190 -32.00 5.63 13.75
CA ARG A 190 -32.94 6.29 12.83
C ARG A 190 -32.61 7.77 12.68
N LEU A 191 -32.27 8.46 13.76
CA LEU A 191 -31.84 9.86 13.70
C LEU A 191 -30.52 10.02 12.92
N GLU A 192 -29.58 9.08 13.07
CA GLU A 192 -28.35 9.02 12.27
C GLU A 192 -28.64 8.74 10.78
N GLU A 193 -29.59 7.86 10.47
CA GLU A 193 -30.04 7.61 9.09
C GLU A 193 -30.70 8.86 8.47
N MET A 194 -31.36 9.70 9.28
CA MET A 194 -31.97 10.96 8.83
C MET A 194 -30.93 12.04 8.49
N LEU A 195 -29.74 12.02 9.12
CA LEU A 195 -28.60 12.88 8.75
C LEU A 195 -28.11 12.62 7.30
N LEU A 196 -28.55 11.54 6.66
CA LEU A 196 -28.14 11.14 5.31
C LEU A 196 -29.04 11.69 4.18
N TYR A 197 -30.11 12.47 4.45
CA TYR A 197 -31.10 12.86 3.42
C TYR A 197 -31.45 14.37 3.31
N LYS A 198 -31.82 14.73 2.07
CA LYS A 198 -32.04 16.08 1.49
C LYS A 198 -32.97 17.01 2.26
N ASP A 199 -34.10 16.50 2.74
CA ASP A 199 -35.17 17.35 3.24
C ASP A 199 -34.90 17.86 4.67
N VAL A 200 -33.86 17.33 5.32
CA VAL A 200 -33.44 17.69 6.68
C VAL A 200 -32.05 18.34 6.71
N TYR A 201 -31.08 17.89 5.88
CA TYR A 201 -29.70 18.43 5.87
C TYR A 201 -29.14 18.73 4.45
N PRO A 202 -29.31 19.97 3.95
CA PRO A 202 -29.01 20.31 2.56
C PRO A 202 -27.52 20.23 2.15
N LYS A 203 -26.59 20.40 3.11
CA LYS A 203 -25.14 20.50 2.84
C LYS A 203 -24.51 19.16 2.43
N MET A 204 -25.01 18.03 2.95
CA MET A 204 -24.56 16.69 2.50
C MET A 204 -25.18 16.28 1.17
N PHE A 205 -26.40 16.74 0.86
CA PHE A 205 -27.10 16.43 -0.39
C PHE A 205 -26.46 17.10 -1.63
N ALA A 206 -25.87 18.28 -1.50
CA ALA A 206 -25.18 18.95 -2.60
C ALA A 206 -23.98 18.13 -3.15
N LYS A 207 -23.40 17.21 -2.36
CA LYS A 207 -22.37 16.26 -2.81
C LYS A 207 -22.94 15.00 -3.51
N LEU A 208 -24.26 14.78 -3.48
CA LEU A 208 -24.96 13.56 -3.92
C LEU A 208 -25.92 13.77 -5.10
N GLN A 209 -25.68 14.76 -5.97
CA GLN A 209 -26.40 14.86 -7.25
C GLN A 209 -26.04 13.74 -8.25
N LYS A 210 -25.06 12.88 -7.91
CA LYS A 210 -24.61 11.71 -8.67
C LYS A 210 -24.80 10.44 -7.82
N THR A 211 -25.38 9.39 -8.39
CA THR A 211 -25.42 8.06 -7.74
C THR A 211 -24.03 7.42 -7.70
N GLY A 212 -23.83 6.36 -6.89
CA GLY A 212 -22.53 5.67 -6.78
C GLY A 212 -22.04 5.55 -5.34
N GLY A 213 -22.68 4.68 -4.57
CA GLY A 213 -22.36 4.41 -3.17
C GLY A 213 -21.01 3.74 -2.90
N GLY A 214 -20.33 3.30 -3.96
CA GLY A 214 -19.09 2.56 -3.90
C GLY A 214 -19.25 1.10 -4.32
N VAL A 215 -18.18 0.34 -4.16
CA VAL A 215 -18.20 -1.12 -4.25
C VAL A 215 -17.75 -1.66 -2.90
N LEU A 216 -18.66 -2.38 -2.24
CA LEU A 216 -18.35 -3.18 -1.07
C LEU A 216 -17.70 -4.49 -1.51
N HIS A 217 -16.59 -4.87 -0.91
CA HIS A 217 -15.97 -6.17 -1.14
C HIS A 217 -15.58 -6.85 0.18
N MET A 218 -15.54 -8.17 0.18
CA MET A 218 -15.11 -8.99 1.32
C MET A 218 -14.02 -9.96 0.88
N GLY A 219 -12.81 -9.80 1.42
CA GLY A 219 -11.65 -10.63 1.12
C GLY A 219 -11.16 -11.43 2.32
N CYS A 220 -10.45 -12.54 2.09
CA CYS A 220 -9.77 -13.25 3.17
C CYS A 220 -8.43 -12.59 3.55
N SER A 221 -7.75 -13.11 4.57
CA SER A 221 -6.42 -12.63 5.00
C SER A 221 -5.31 -12.80 3.95
N HIS A 222 -5.56 -13.52 2.85
CA HIS A 222 -4.66 -13.64 1.71
C HIS A 222 -5.03 -12.69 0.56
N SER A 223 -5.92 -11.73 0.81
CA SER A 223 -6.36 -10.72 -0.15
C SER A 223 -7.21 -11.25 -1.33
N VAL A 224 -7.64 -12.52 -1.31
CA VAL A 224 -8.59 -13.06 -2.30
C VAL A 224 -10.02 -12.64 -1.92
N VAL A 225 -10.74 -12.06 -2.87
CA VAL A 225 -12.11 -11.55 -2.72
C VAL A 225 -13.14 -12.65 -2.94
N TYR A 226 -14.06 -12.80 -1.99
CA TYR A 226 -15.16 -13.78 -2.06
C TYR A 226 -16.48 -13.14 -2.47
N TYR A 227 -16.68 -11.88 -2.11
CA TYR A 227 -17.92 -11.14 -2.37
C TYR A 227 -17.58 -9.74 -2.87
N CYS A 228 -18.29 -9.28 -3.89
CA CYS A 228 -18.30 -7.86 -4.28
C CYS A 228 -19.72 -7.40 -4.60
N SER A 229 -20.06 -6.18 -4.21
CA SER A 229 -21.35 -5.55 -4.46
C SER A 229 -21.17 -4.08 -4.80
N PRO A 230 -21.41 -3.69 -6.05
CA PRO A 230 -21.70 -2.33 -6.42
C PRO A 230 -22.92 -1.80 -5.66
N LEU A 231 -22.79 -0.59 -5.13
CA LEU A 231 -23.81 0.06 -4.30
C LEU A 231 -24.32 1.30 -5.00
N LEU A 232 -25.64 1.45 -4.99
CA LEU A 232 -26.31 2.63 -5.51
C LEU A 232 -26.23 3.78 -4.49
N TRP A 233 -26.49 3.45 -3.22
CA TRP A 233 -26.47 4.35 -2.08
C TRP A 233 -25.21 4.13 -1.26
N GLN A 234 -24.83 5.14 -0.47
CA GLN A 234 -23.70 5.03 0.43
C GLN A 234 -23.73 3.72 1.24
N GLU A 235 -22.56 3.11 1.36
CA GLU A 235 -22.34 1.89 2.14
C GLU A 235 -22.87 2.04 3.57
N SER A 236 -23.52 0.97 4.04
CA SER A 236 -24.03 0.87 5.41
C SER A 236 -24.00 -0.58 5.91
N ALA A 237 -24.25 -0.75 7.21
CA ALA A 237 -24.32 -2.06 7.86
C ALA A 237 -25.29 -3.06 7.19
N ARG A 238 -26.30 -2.55 6.46
CA ARG A 238 -27.24 -3.35 5.68
C ARG A 238 -26.55 -4.13 4.55
N ASP A 239 -25.64 -3.47 3.84
CA ASP A 239 -24.96 -4.05 2.68
C ASP A 239 -24.00 -5.18 3.10
N HIS A 240 -23.31 -4.97 4.23
CA HIS A 240 -22.48 -6.01 4.84
C HIS A 240 -23.30 -7.20 5.34
N ALA A 241 -24.47 -6.95 5.93
CA ALA A 241 -25.38 -8.01 6.33
C ALA A 241 -25.87 -8.83 5.11
N ASP A 242 -26.17 -8.18 3.99
CA ASP A 242 -26.52 -8.88 2.74
C ASP A 242 -25.36 -9.79 2.26
N GLY A 243 -24.13 -9.29 2.27
CA GLY A 243 -22.95 -10.10 1.91
C GLY A 243 -22.72 -11.27 2.87
N LEU A 244 -22.82 -11.05 4.18
CA LEU A 244 -22.62 -12.08 5.20
C LEU A 244 -23.68 -13.19 5.15
N LEU A 245 -24.93 -12.82 4.88
CA LEU A 245 -26.04 -13.78 4.73
C LEU A 245 -26.00 -14.52 3.38
N SER A 246 -25.13 -14.10 2.46
CA SER A 246 -24.93 -14.78 1.17
C SER A 246 -23.99 -15.98 1.24
N PHE A 247 -23.18 -16.12 2.30
CA PHE A 247 -22.28 -17.26 2.47
C PHE A 247 -23.03 -18.56 2.79
N ALA A 248 -22.74 -19.65 2.07
CA ALA A 248 -23.25 -20.98 2.42
C ALA A 248 -22.76 -21.43 3.81
N LYS A 249 -21.52 -21.10 4.14
CA LYS A 249 -20.88 -21.29 5.45
C LYS A 249 -20.33 -19.95 5.91
N PRO A 250 -21.03 -19.22 6.79
CA PRO A 250 -20.59 -17.89 7.23
C PRO A 250 -19.23 -17.92 7.93
N PRO A 251 -18.36 -16.93 7.71
CA PRO A 251 -17.02 -16.87 8.30
C PRO A 251 -17.07 -16.74 9.82
N THR A 252 -16.14 -17.38 10.53
CA THR A 252 -16.00 -17.28 12.00
C THR A 252 -15.66 -15.86 12.46
N ILE A 253 -14.83 -15.16 11.68
CA ILE A 253 -14.40 -13.78 11.97
C ILE A 253 -14.81 -12.86 10.82
N TYR A 254 -15.47 -11.76 11.16
CA TYR A 254 -15.76 -10.65 10.26
C TYR A 254 -15.06 -9.39 10.77
N ILE A 255 -14.36 -8.67 9.89
CA ILE A 255 -13.58 -7.47 10.23
C ILE A 255 -14.03 -6.29 9.36
N SER A 256 -14.32 -5.14 9.98
CA SER A 256 -14.69 -3.89 9.29
C SER A 256 -14.54 -2.68 10.21
N ASP A 257 -14.46 -1.48 9.63
CA ASP A 257 -14.53 -0.19 10.32
C ASP A 257 -15.87 0.07 11.05
N ILE A 258 -16.95 -0.61 10.64
CA ILE A 258 -18.30 -0.47 11.21
C ILE A 258 -18.81 -1.74 11.90
N ALA A 259 -17.89 -2.58 12.40
CA ALA A 259 -18.15 -3.91 12.97
C ALA A 259 -19.31 -3.98 13.98
N GLY A 260 -19.37 -3.06 14.96
CA GLY A 260 -20.46 -3.02 15.95
C GLY A 260 -21.85 -2.76 15.32
N ARG A 261 -21.91 -1.91 14.28
CA ARG A 261 -23.16 -1.62 13.55
C ARG A 261 -23.61 -2.83 12.73
N VAL A 262 -22.67 -3.50 12.06
CA VAL A 262 -22.93 -4.72 11.27
C VAL A 262 -23.44 -5.84 12.16
N ALA A 263 -22.80 -6.04 13.33
CA ALA A 263 -23.20 -7.08 14.27
C ALA A 263 -24.67 -6.94 14.67
N ARG A 264 -25.04 -5.74 15.15
CA ARG A 264 -26.41 -5.43 15.58
C ARG A 264 -27.41 -5.55 14.45
N HIS A 265 -27.11 -4.97 13.28
CA HIS A 265 -28.02 -5.01 12.13
C HIS A 265 -28.27 -6.44 11.65
N THR A 266 -27.21 -7.24 11.52
CA THR A 266 -27.29 -8.65 11.09
C THR A 266 -28.03 -9.50 12.11
N ASN A 267 -27.74 -9.32 13.40
CA ASN A 267 -28.45 -10.02 14.47
C ASN A 267 -29.93 -9.63 14.52
N ASN A 268 -30.30 -8.36 14.35
CA ASN A 268 -31.69 -7.95 14.28
C ASN A 268 -32.44 -8.64 13.13
N ARG A 269 -31.81 -8.75 11.95
CA ARG A 269 -32.38 -9.48 10.80
C ARG A 269 -32.51 -10.98 11.01
N THR A 270 -31.64 -11.57 11.83
CA THR A 270 -31.57 -13.02 12.05
C THR A 270 -32.14 -13.47 13.40
N LYS A 271 -32.86 -12.59 14.11
CA LYS A 271 -33.39 -12.86 15.46
C LYS A 271 -32.31 -13.28 16.46
N GLN A 272 -31.19 -12.56 16.44
CA GLN A 272 -30.01 -12.75 17.29
C GLN A 272 -29.30 -14.10 17.10
N ARG A 273 -29.38 -14.68 15.90
CA ARG A 273 -28.82 -16.03 15.63
C ARG A 273 -27.46 -16.03 14.93
N PHE A 274 -27.03 -14.90 14.34
CA PHE A 274 -25.83 -14.84 13.52
C PHE A 274 -24.55 -14.63 14.34
N PHE A 275 -24.36 -13.44 14.91
CA PHE A 275 -23.18 -13.08 15.70
C PHE A 275 -23.36 -13.51 17.16
N ASN A 276 -22.88 -14.72 17.47
CA ASN A 276 -22.88 -15.29 18.81
C ASN A 276 -21.54 -15.95 19.12
N PRO A 277 -21.07 -15.97 20.38
CA PRO A 277 -21.72 -15.41 21.57
C PRO A 277 -21.58 -13.88 21.66
N ASN A 278 -22.25 -13.28 22.65
CA ASN A 278 -22.07 -11.87 23.06
C ASN A 278 -22.29 -10.81 21.97
N ASP A 279 -23.22 -11.02 21.03
CA ASP A 279 -23.42 -10.12 19.87
C ASP A 279 -22.15 -10.00 18.99
N GLY A 280 -21.34 -11.07 18.95
CA GLY A 280 -20.09 -11.15 18.19
C GLY A 280 -18.91 -10.43 18.81
N ARG A 281 -18.97 -10.06 20.10
CA ARG A 281 -17.82 -9.59 20.87
C ARG A 281 -16.99 -10.77 21.38
N LEU A 282 -15.71 -10.53 21.64
CA LEU A 282 -14.80 -11.56 22.14
C LEU A 282 -15.12 -12.01 23.56
N CYS A 283 -15.65 -11.10 24.39
CA CYS A 283 -16.06 -11.35 25.76
C CYS A 283 -17.46 -10.80 26.04
N SER A 284 -18.06 -11.23 27.15
CA SER A 284 -19.30 -10.62 27.66
C SER A 284 -19.05 -9.16 28.06
N PRO A 285 -20.01 -8.24 27.80
CA PRO A 285 -19.86 -6.81 28.09
C PRO A 285 -20.06 -6.50 29.59
N THR A 286 -19.24 -7.09 30.46
CA THR A 286 -19.22 -6.78 31.89
C THR A 286 -18.28 -5.60 32.17
N ARG A 287 -18.46 -4.93 33.32
CA ARG A 287 -17.61 -3.79 33.71
C ARG A 287 -16.14 -4.21 33.84
N GLU A 288 -15.90 -5.40 34.35
CA GLU A 288 -14.56 -5.97 34.56
C GLU A 288 -13.85 -6.22 33.23
N ASN A 289 -14.54 -6.83 32.26
CA ASN A 289 -13.97 -7.09 30.94
C ASN A 289 -13.69 -5.79 30.17
N ILE A 290 -14.60 -4.82 30.25
CA ILE A 290 -14.44 -3.52 29.60
C ILE A 290 -13.24 -2.78 30.19
N GLN A 291 -13.11 -2.74 31.52
CA GLN A 291 -11.99 -2.10 32.21
C GLN A 291 -10.67 -2.79 31.86
N ALA A 292 -10.60 -4.13 31.94
CA ALA A 292 -9.39 -4.88 31.59
C ALA A 292 -8.97 -4.70 30.12
N ALA A 293 -9.94 -4.55 29.21
CA ALA A 293 -9.65 -4.25 27.80
C ALA A 293 -9.12 -2.82 27.62
N GLN A 294 -9.67 -1.83 28.33
CA GLN A 294 -9.18 -0.45 28.32
C GLN A 294 -7.77 -0.32 28.92
N ASP A 295 -7.48 -1.07 29.97
CA ASP A 295 -6.18 -1.15 30.63
C ASP A 295 -5.16 -2.00 29.85
N LYS A 296 -5.55 -2.55 28.68
CA LYS A 296 -4.76 -3.43 27.82
C LYS A 296 -4.24 -4.69 28.52
N SER A 297 -4.90 -5.12 29.59
CA SER A 297 -4.57 -6.33 30.36
C SER A 297 -5.38 -7.55 29.94
N LEU A 298 -6.54 -7.36 29.29
CA LEU A 298 -7.37 -8.45 28.78
C LEU A 298 -6.75 -9.11 27.53
N LYS A 299 -6.55 -10.43 27.60
CA LYS A 299 -6.18 -11.28 26.46
C LYS A 299 -7.17 -12.44 26.35
N VAL A 300 -7.65 -12.68 25.14
CA VAL A 300 -8.63 -13.72 24.82
C VAL A 300 -7.94 -14.79 23.99
N ASN A 301 -8.04 -16.04 24.45
CA ASN A 301 -7.58 -17.21 23.73
C ASN A 301 -8.77 -17.83 22.98
N LEU A 302 -8.64 -18.03 21.68
CA LEU A 302 -9.62 -18.71 20.85
C LEU A 302 -9.07 -20.11 20.48
N PRO A 303 -9.54 -21.20 21.11
CA PRO A 303 -8.91 -22.52 20.98
C PRO A 303 -8.86 -23.08 19.56
N TRP A 304 -9.75 -22.64 18.69
CA TRP A 304 -9.79 -23.04 17.28
C TRP A 304 -8.75 -22.32 16.40
N MET A 305 -8.06 -21.29 16.90
CA MET A 305 -6.97 -20.60 16.18
C MET A 305 -5.85 -21.56 15.79
N LYS A 306 -5.57 -22.58 16.61
CA LYS A 306 -4.62 -23.65 16.29
C LYS A 306 -4.97 -24.40 14.99
N ASN A 307 -6.25 -24.48 14.62
CA ASN A 307 -6.68 -25.13 13.38
C ASN A 307 -6.31 -24.29 12.15
N LEU A 308 -6.21 -22.97 12.29
CA LEU A 308 -5.72 -22.06 11.26
C LEU A 308 -4.19 -22.11 11.14
N LEU A 309 -3.49 -22.23 12.28
CA LEU A 309 -2.03 -22.20 12.34
C LEU A 309 -1.37 -23.54 11.97
N TYR A 310 -1.96 -24.68 12.37
CA TYR A 310 -1.32 -26.00 12.27
C TYR A 310 -1.87 -26.92 11.16
N ARG A 311 -2.69 -26.39 10.22
CA ARG A 311 -3.27 -27.10 9.06
C ARG A 311 -3.54 -28.60 9.31
N ARG A 312 -4.42 -28.94 10.26
CA ARG A 312 -4.90 -30.32 10.36
C ARG A 312 -5.96 -30.56 9.28
N ASN A 313 -5.79 -31.65 8.51
CA ASN A 313 -6.84 -32.24 7.71
C ASN A 313 -7.92 -32.74 8.67
N ASN A 314 -8.93 -31.93 8.96
CA ASN A 314 -10.12 -32.45 9.64
C ASN A 314 -10.93 -33.24 8.61
N THR A 315 -10.99 -34.54 8.87
CA THR A 315 -11.79 -35.54 8.16
C THR A 315 -13.28 -35.24 8.34
N ASN A 316 -13.99 -35.21 7.20
CA ASN A 316 -15.45 -35.24 7.00
C ASN A 316 -16.31 -34.09 7.56
N PRO A 317 -16.94 -33.27 6.69
CA PRO A 317 -18.20 -32.63 7.03
C PRO A 317 -19.33 -33.67 6.92
N GLN A 318 -19.95 -34.04 8.05
CA GLN A 318 -21.24 -34.73 8.02
C GLN A 318 -22.26 -33.85 7.29
N ASN A 319 -22.77 -34.39 6.18
CA ASN A 319 -23.95 -33.90 5.48
C ASN A 319 -25.19 -34.28 6.31
N ASP A 320 -25.57 -33.43 7.27
CA ASP A 320 -26.93 -33.46 7.79
C ASP A 320 -27.72 -32.26 7.24
N ILE A 321 -28.68 -32.60 6.40
CA ILE A 321 -29.58 -31.71 5.67
C ILE A 321 -30.77 -31.46 6.59
N ASN A 322 -30.72 -30.38 7.36
CA ASN A 322 -31.92 -29.66 7.82
C ASN A 322 -31.81 -28.21 7.38
N ALA A 323 -32.73 -27.78 6.51
CA ALA A 323 -32.74 -26.47 5.84
C ALA A 323 -33.00 -25.26 6.77
N GLY A 324 -33.24 -25.48 8.07
CA GLY A 324 -33.63 -24.45 9.03
C GLY A 324 -32.50 -23.73 9.77
N GLU A 325 -31.27 -24.27 9.81
CA GLU A 325 -30.21 -23.79 10.74
C GLU A 325 -28.84 -23.55 10.07
N HIS A 326 -28.80 -23.05 8.83
CA HIS A 326 -27.53 -22.81 8.13
C HIS A 326 -26.62 -21.79 8.85
N LEU A 327 -27.19 -20.82 9.56
CA LEU A 327 -26.47 -19.73 10.24
C LEU A 327 -25.67 -20.18 11.48
N GLN A 328 -26.07 -21.28 12.12
CA GLN A 328 -25.45 -21.76 13.36
C GLN A 328 -24.53 -22.96 13.15
N ARG A 329 -24.32 -23.39 11.89
CA ARG A 329 -23.46 -24.54 11.60
C ARG A 329 -21.99 -24.21 11.93
N PRO A 330 -21.24 -25.15 12.53
CA PRO A 330 -19.81 -25.00 12.69
C PRO A 330 -19.12 -24.71 11.36
N HIS A 331 -18.19 -23.76 11.36
CA HIS A 331 -17.43 -23.44 10.18
C HIS A 331 -16.43 -24.57 9.88
N PRO A 332 -16.30 -25.05 8.62
CA PRO A 332 -15.57 -26.28 8.29
C PRO A 332 -14.08 -26.26 8.68
N ILE A 333 -13.48 -25.07 8.77
CA ILE A 333 -12.05 -24.91 9.10
C ILE A 333 -11.82 -24.77 10.60
N THR A 334 -12.61 -23.93 11.26
CA THR A 334 -12.41 -23.61 12.68
C THR A 334 -13.07 -24.65 13.57
N GLY A 335 -14.10 -25.34 13.06
CA GLY A 335 -14.96 -26.23 13.86
C GLY A 335 -15.86 -25.46 14.82
N SER A 336 -15.90 -24.12 14.75
CA SER A 336 -16.67 -23.28 15.67
C SER A 336 -17.98 -22.81 15.05
N ALA A 337 -19.06 -22.86 15.82
CA ALA A 337 -20.33 -22.21 15.49
C ALA A 337 -20.33 -20.72 15.89
N GLU A 338 -19.31 -20.27 16.61
CA GLU A 338 -19.18 -18.89 17.05
C GLU A 338 -18.85 -17.95 15.88
N ARG A 339 -19.31 -16.72 15.96
CA ARG A 339 -19.20 -15.70 14.92
C ARG A 339 -18.91 -14.36 15.58
N TYR A 340 -17.77 -13.77 15.25
CA TYR A 340 -17.31 -12.52 15.83
C TYR A 340 -17.26 -11.41 14.78
N SER A 341 -17.63 -10.20 15.19
CA SER A 341 -17.54 -8.98 14.40
C SER A 341 -16.57 -8.02 15.08
N LEU A 342 -15.41 -7.80 14.47
CA LEU A 342 -14.23 -7.14 15.04
C LEU A 342 -13.85 -5.89 14.24
N TYR A 343 -13.26 -4.90 14.92
CA TYR A 343 -12.79 -3.68 14.27
C TYR A 343 -11.44 -3.86 13.59
N ASP A 344 -11.27 -3.25 12.41
CA ASP A 344 -9.96 -3.11 11.79
C ASP A 344 -9.02 -2.26 12.68
N ARG A 345 -7.73 -2.59 12.66
CA ARG A 345 -6.64 -1.97 13.44
C ARG A 345 -6.57 -0.46 13.26
N PHE A 346 -6.84 0.05 12.06
CA PHE A 346 -6.69 1.48 11.74
C PHE A 346 -7.90 2.34 12.12
N HIS A 347 -9.06 1.73 12.41
CA HIS A 347 -10.33 2.43 12.63
C HIS A 347 -10.90 2.32 14.06
N GLN A 348 -10.07 1.95 15.05
CA GLN A 348 -10.50 1.75 16.44
C GLN A 348 -10.78 3.05 17.23
N LYS A 349 -10.45 4.24 16.67
CA LYS A 349 -10.46 5.52 17.42
C LYS A 349 -11.81 6.23 17.54
N ASN A 350 -12.85 5.79 16.81
CA ASN A 350 -14.13 6.51 16.71
C ASN A 350 -15.30 5.84 17.48
N GLN A 351 -15.01 5.07 18.54
CA GLN A 351 -16.04 4.29 19.25
C GLN A 351 -16.71 5.11 20.35
N THR A 352 -18.04 5.24 20.29
CA THR A 352 -18.85 6.00 21.26
C THR A 352 -19.24 5.18 22.50
N ARG A 353 -19.31 3.84 22.36
CA ARG A 353 -19.79 2.90 23.39
C ARG A 353 -18.65 2.15 24.10
N PRO A 354 -18.67 2.06 25.44
CA PRO A 354 -17.60 1.39 26.19
C PRO A 354 -17.40 -0.09 25.82
N GLU A 355 -18.47 -0.82 25.53
CA GLU A 355 -18.43 -2.25 25.23
C GLU A 355 -17.81 -2.58 23.85
N GLU A 356 -17.64 -1.59 22.97
CA GLU A 356 -17.05 -1.79 21.64
C GLU A 356 -15.54 -2.07 21.70
N VAL A 357 -14.89 -1.74 22.83
CA VAL A 357 -13.49 -2.12 23.09
C VAL A 357 -13.29 -3.65 23.02
N LEU A 358 -14.34 -4.43 23.34
CA LEU A 358 -14.35 -5.89 23.30
C LEU A 358 -14.41 -6.49 21.89
N ARG A 359 -14.48 -5.64 20.86
CA ARG A 359 -14.35 -6.01 19.44
C ARG A 359 -12.97 -5.71 18.87
N SER A 360 -12.01 -5.28 19.69
CA SER A 360 -10.65 -4.99 19.22
C SER A 360 -9.89 -6.27 18.89
N LEU A 361 -9.28 -6.31 17.70
CA LEU A 361 -8.35 -7.38 17.31
C LEU A 361 -7.16 -7.53 18.28
N ASN A 362 -6.79 -6.46 18.99
CA ASN A 362 -5.67 -6.47 19.94
C ASN A 362 -5.90 -7.40 21.14
N LEU A 363 -7.16 -7.74 21.43
CA LEU A 363 -7.52 -8.66 22.50
C LEU A 363 -7.17 -10.12 22.17
N VAL A 364 -6.93 -10.46 20.89
CA VAL A 364 -6.54 -11.82 20.46
C VAL A 364 -5.19 -11.73 19.73
N PRO A 365 -4.06 -11.82 20.45
CA PRO A 365 -2.73 -11.62 19.86
C PRO A 365 -2.43 -12.53 18.65
N ASP A 366 -2.84 -13.80 18.70
CA ASP A 366 -2.65 -14.76 17.62
C ASP A 366 -3.45 -14.41 16.36
N LEU A 367 -4.67 -13.91 16.53
CA LEU A 367 -5.50 -13.45 15.42
C LEU A 367 -4.97 -12.12 14.89
N CYS A 368 -4.50 -11.25 15.79
CA CYS A 368 -3.84 -10.02 15.43
C CYS A 368 -2.66 -10.34 14.52
N SER A 369 -1.66 -11.12 14.95
CA SER A 369 -0.48 -11.45 14.14
C SER A 369 -0.81 -12.13 12.80
N PHE A 370 -1.89 -12.91 12.73
CA PHE A 370 -2.33 -13.58 11.51
C PHE A 370 -3.00 -12.64 10.48
N VAL A 371 -3.70 -11.59 10.92
CA VAL A 371 -4.44 -10.67 10.05
C VAL A 371 -3.55 -9.50 9.63
N ASN A 372 -3.21 -9.43 8.34
CA ASN A 372 -2.55 -8.28 7.74
C ASN A 372 -3.59 -7.31 7.12
N SER A 373 -4.20 -6.44 7.93
CA SER A 373 -5.20 -5.48 7.40
C SER A 373 -4.60 -4.40 6.50
N SER A 374 -3.27 -4.20 6.51
CA SER A 374 -2.61 -3.23 5.62
C SER A 374 -2.65 -3.62 4.14
N GLU A 375 -2.75 -4.92 3.80
CA GLU A 375 -2.88 -5.39 2.42
C GLU A 375 -4.24 -5.03 1.81
N ALA A 376 -5.32 -5.07 2.60
CA ALA A 376 -6.66 -4.67 2.17
C ALA A 376 -6.71 -3.17 1.84
N GLU A 377 -6.11 -2.32 2.67
CA GLU A 377 -5.97 -0.87 2.40
C GLU A 377 -5.07 -0.59 1.18
N GLN A 378 -3.95 -1.30 1.03
CA GLN A 378 -3.08 -1.18 -0.14
C GLN A 378 -3.83 -1.58 -1.41
N LYS A 379 -4.70 -2.59 -1.37
CA LYS A 379 -5.53 -2.96 -2.52
C LYS A 379 -6.56 -1.89 -2.82
N ASN A 380 -7.22 -1.30 -1.83
CA ASN A 380 -8.10 -0.15 -2.04
C ASN A 380 -7.35 1.03 -2.66
N ARG A 381 -6.09 1.23 -2.29
CA ARG A 381 -5.22 2.22 -2.95
C ARG A 381 -4.89 1.84 -4.40
N GLN A 382 -4.56 0.57 -4.68
CA GLN A 382 -4.33 0.10 -6.05
C GLN A 382 -5.57 0.29 -6.93
N LEU A 383 -6.72 -0.14 -6.43
CA LEU A 383 -8.02 0.02 -7.06
C LEU A 383 -8.42 1.49 -7.22
N SER A 384 -7.93 2.39 -6.37
CA SER A 384 -8.18 3.84 -6.51
C SER A 384 -7.49 4.47 -7.73
N PHE A 385 -6.41 3.87 -8.26
CA PHE A 385 -5.77 4.33 -9.49
C PHE A 385 -6.68 4.14 -10.71
N ASP A 386 -7.53 3.12 -10.69
CA ASP A 386 -8.49 2.81 -11.77
C ASP A 386 -9.77 3.67 -11.69
N ARG A 387 -9.92 4.47 -10.62
CA ARG A 387 -11.13 5.26 -10.35
C ARG A 387 -11.50 6.19 -11.50
N TYR A 388 -10.53 6.88 -12.10
CA TYR A 388 -10.79 7.81 -13.21
C TYR A 388 -11.40 7.10 -14.42
N PHE A 389 -10.88 5.92 -14.77
CA PHE A 389 -11.37 5.10 -15.87
C PHE A 389 -12.75 4.50 -15.58
N LEU A 390 -12.95 3.97 -14.37
CA LEU A 390 -14.21 3.36 -13.95
C LEU A 390 -15.35 4.39 -13.83
N CYS A 391 -15.05 5.61 -13.38
CA CYS A 391 -16.00 6.72 -13.22
C CYS A 391 -16.64 7.21 -14.53
N GLN A 392 -16.05 6.90 -15.69
CA GLN A 392 -16.50 7.38 -17.00
C GLN A 392 -17.24 6.29 -17.82
N MET A 393 -17.57 5.17 -17.19
CA MET A 393 -18.26 4.06 -17.83
C MET A 393 -19.78 4.17 -17.73
N LYS A 394 -20.48 3.59 -18.71
CA LYS A 394 -21.88 3.21 -18.53
C LYS A 394 -21.97 2.14 -17.44
N GLU A 395 -23.10 2.08 -16.75
CA GLU A 395 -23.38 1.18 -15.63
C GLU A 395 -23.11 -0.30 -15.96
N THR A 396 -23.51 -0.76 -17.15
CA THR A 396 -23.30 -2.15 -17.59
C THR A 396 -21.82 -2.51 -17.70
N HIS A 397 -21.03 -1.62 -18.29
CA HIS A 397 -19.57 -1.76 -18.40
C HIS A 397 -18.88 -1.65 -17.03
N PHE A 398 -19.37 -0.78 -16.14
CA PHE A 398 -18.84 -0.63 -14.80
C PHE A 398 -19.02 -1.91 -13.97
N LEU A 399 -20.23 -2.50 -14.00
CA LEU A 399 -20.52 -3.77 -13.35
C LEU A 399 -19.60 -4.87 -13.88
N PHE A 400 -19.56 -5.04 -15.22
CA PHE A 400 -18.70 -6.04 -15.87
C PHE A 400 -17.23 -5.90 -15.50
N CYS A 401 -16.68 -4.68 -15.64
CA CYS A 401 -15.30 -4.37 -15.27
C CYS A 401 -15.02 -4.70 -13.81
N THR A 402 -15.91 -4.34 -12.90
CA THR A 402 -15.72 -4.58 -11.47
C THR A 402 -15.55 -6.07 -11.18
N ARG A 403 -16.44 -6.92 -11.71
CA ARG A 403 -16.33 -8.39 -11.53
C ARG A 403 -15.08 -8.95 -12.19
N LEU A 404 -14.71 -8.46 -13.39
CA LEU A 404 -13.51 -8.89 -14.09
C LEU A 404 -12.23 -8.50 -13.34
N VAL A 405 -12.12 -7.29 -12.83
CA VAL A 405 -10.96 -6.82 -12.06
C VAL A 405 -10.75 -7.68 -10.81
N PHE A 406 -11.83 -7.98 -10.07
CA PHE A 406 -11.72 -8.88 -8.91
C PHE A 406 -11.41 -10.33 -9.32
N HIS A 407 -11.91 -10.81 -10.45
CA HIS A 407 -11.56 -12.13 -10.98
C HIS A 407 -10.07 -12.24 -11.29
N LEU A 408 -9.53 -11.33 -12.10
CA LEU A 408 -8.11 -11.32 -12.49
C LEU A 408 -7.20 -11.14 -11.27
N HIS A 409 -7.62 -10.34 -10.30
CA HIS A 409 -6.92 -10.20 -9.02
C HIS A 409 -6.87 -11.51 -8.24
N ASN A 410 -8.01 -12.19 -8.10
CA ASN A 410 -8.10 -13.47 -7.42
C ASN A 410 -7.27 -14.54 -8.11
N ASP A 411 -7.36 -14.61 -9.45
CA ASP A 411 -6.59 -15.55 -10.26
C ASP A 411 -5.09 -15.29 -10.07
N ASN A 412 -4.62 -14.04 -10.20
CA ASN A 412 -3.22 -13.71 -9.98
C ASN A 412 -2.68 -14.18 -8.62
N ILE A 413 -3.44 -13.98 -7.52
CA ILE A 413 -3.04 -14.44 -6.18
C ILE A 413 -2.99 -15.98 -6.11
N ASN A 414 -4.03 -16.63 -6.63
CA ASN A 414 -4.16 -18.09 -6.62
C ASN A 414 -3.09 -18.76 -7.49
N GLN A 415 -2.81 -18.24 -8.69
CA GLN A 415 -1.75 -18.72 -9.58
C GLN A 415 -0.36 -18.51 -8.98
N THR A 416 -0.11 -17.33 -8.39
CA THR A 416 1.14 -17.07 -7.64
C THR A 416 1.32 -18.09 -6.52
N PHE A 417 0.24 -18.46 -5.83
CA PHE A 417 0.29 -19.50 -4.81
C PHE A 417 0.53 -20.89 -5.39
N ILE A 418 -0.10 -21.27 -6.50
CA ILE A 418 0.17 -22.53 -7.21
C ILE A 418 1.64 -22.62 -7.59
N GLN A 419 2.18 -21.60 -8.29
CA GLN A 419 3.57 -21.57 -8.73
C GLN A 419 4.54 -21.71 -7.55
N LYS A 420 4.26 -21.03 -6.44
CA LYS A 420 5.02 -21.16 -5.19
C LYS A 420 4.95 -22.58 -4.61
N MET A 421 3.84 -23.29 -4.76
CA MET A 421 3.69 -24.65 -4.26
C MET A 421 4.32 -25.69 -5.20
N GLN A 422 4.23 -25.51 -6.51
CA GLN A 422 4.85 -26.39 -7.51
C GLN A 422 6.38 -26.39 -7.36
N THR A 423 6.96 -25.20 -7.17
CA THR A 423 8.41 -25.05 -6.93
C THR A 423 8.89 -25.72 -5.63
N GLN A 424 8.01 -25.88 -4.64
CA GLN A 424 8.36 -26.47 -3.33
C GLN A 424 8.17 -27.98 -3.26
N THR A 425 7.27 -28.57 -4.06
CA THR A 425 6.80 -29.95 -3.80
C THR A 425 7.18 -30.96 -4.89
N LYS A 426 7.63 -30.56 -6.09
CA LYS A 426 7.96 -31.45 -7.23
C LYS A 426 6.85 -32.46 -7.64
N GLU A 427 5.70 -32.42 -6.98
CA GLU A 427 4.55 -33.30 -7.17
C GLU A 427 3.41 -32.54 -7.87
N ASN A 428 2.48 -33.30 -8.46
CA ASN A 428 1.30 -32.71 -9.09
C ASN A 428 0.37 -32.12 -8.02
N LEU A 429 -0.12 -30.91 -8.28
CA LEU A 429 -1.05 -30.19 -7.41
C LEU A 429 -2.44 -30.20 -8.03
N GLN A 430 -3.46 -30.43 -7.21
CA GLN A 430 -4.85 -30.35 -7.62
C GLN A 430 -5.68 -29.58 -6.60
N ILE A 431 -6.76 -28.95 -7.08
CA ILE A 431 -7.75 -28.33 -6.22
C ILE A 431 -8.62 -29.46 -5.66
N GLY A 432 -8.61 -29.63 -4.34
CA GLY A 432 -9.46 -30.58 -3.65
C GLY A 432 -10.93 -30.17 -3.66
N PRO A 433 -11.85 -31.07 -3.26
CA PRO A 433 -13.29 -30.81 -3.25
C PRO A 433 -13.74 -29.71 -2.28
N ASP A 434 -12.86 -29.28 -1.37
CA ASP A 434 -13.06 -28.15 -0.47
C ASP A 434 -12.53 -26.81 -1.04
N GLY A 435 -12.05 -26.81 -2.29
CA GLY A 435 -11.48 -25.65 -2.97
C GLY A 435 -10.04 -25.33 -2.57
N ARG A 436 -9.37 -26.21 -1.81
CA ARG A 436 -7.98 -26.00 -1.39
C ARG A 436 -7.01 -26.73 -2.29
N LEU A 437 -5.85 -26.13 -2.51
CA LEU A 437 -4.76 -26.80 -3.22
C LEU A 437 -4.16 -27.92 -2.38
N ARG A 438 -4.08 -29.14 -2.93
CA ARG A 438 -3.55 -30.34 -2.29
C ARG A 438 -2.56 -31.06 -3.22
N LEU A 439 -1.66 -31.85 -2.63
CA LEU A 439 -0.77 -32.76 -3.36
C LEU A 439 -1.56 -33.99 -3.83
N THR A 440 -1.37 -34.42 -5.06
CA THR A 440 -1.89 -35.72 -5.53
C THR A 440 -1.01 -36.84 -4.98
N SER A 441 -1.52 -37.63 -4.03
CA SER A 441 -0.92 -38.92 -3.72
C SER A 441 -1.26 -39.90 -4.84
N THR A 442 -0.29 -40.30 -5.65
CA THR A 442 -0.40 -41.57 -6.39
C THR A 442 -0.46 -42.69 -5.35
N GLU A 443 -1.57 -43.42 -5.29
CA GLU A 443 -1.69 -44.63 -4.49
C GLU A 443 -0.66 -45.66 -5.00
N VAL A 444 0.53 -45.68 -4.40
CA VAL A 444 1.46 -46.80 -4.56
C VAL A 444 1.01 -47.86 -3.57
N SER A 445 0.32 -48.86 -4.13
CA SER A 445 0.14 -50.16 -3.48
C SER A 445 1.52 -50.69 -3.11
N ALA A 446 1.77 -50.91 -1.82
CA ALA A 446 3.00 -51.53 -1.36
C ALA A 446 3.11 -52.96 -1.91
N PRO A 447 4.32 -53.37 -2.33
CA PRO A 447 4.81 -54.69 -1.98
C PRO A 447 6.07 -54.53 -1.11
N GLY A 448 6.11 -55.30 -0.02
CA GLY A 448 7.26 -55.35 0.87
C GLY A 448 8.51 -55.92 0.21
N GLY A 449 9.65 -55.64 0.84
CA GLY A 449 10.93 -56.26 0.52
C GLY A 449 12.09 -55.51 1.17
N ASN A 450 12.56 -56.01 2.30
CA ASN A 450 13.88 -55.70 2.85
C ASN A 450 14.96 -56.08 1.84
N VAL A 451 15.93 -55.21 1.57
CA VAL A 451 17.30 -55.61 1.22
C VAL A 451 18.29 -54.56 1.75
N ASP A 452 19.14 -54.98 2.68
CA ASP A 452 20.39 -54.33 3.05
C ASP A 452 21.44 -54.50 1.95
N VAL A 453 22.19 -53.44 1.60
CA VAL A 453 23.55 -53.56 1.05
C VAL A 453 24.40 -52.36 1.51
N GLU A 454 25.39 -52.64 2.38
CA GLU A 454 26.60 -51.84 2.55
C GLU A 454 27.53 -51.98 1.33
N MET A 455 28.22 -50.91 0.92
CA MET A 455 29.69 -50.82 0.91
C MET A 455 30.22 -49.59 0.16
N THR A 456 30.90 -48.73 0.94
CA THR A 456 32.23 -48.14 0.73
C THR A 456 32.58 -47.46 -0.61
N VAL A 457 32.87 -46.15 -0.56
CA VAL A 457 33.82 -45.50 -1.47
C VAL A 457 34.84 -44.69 -0.64
N GLN A 458 36.10 -44.93 -0.98
CA GLN A 458 37.31 -44.56 -0.27
C GLN A 458 37.56 -43.05 -0.21
N GLN A 459 38.02 -42.61 0.96
CA GLN A 459 38.68 -41.33 1.17
C GLN A 459 40.03 -41.31 0.44
N ASN A 460 40.33 -40.20 -0.22
CA ASN A 460 41.71 -39.74 -0.37
C ASN A 460 41.78 -38.35 0.27
N GLU A 461 42.44 -38.31 1.42
CA GLU A 461 42.72 -37.12 2.20
C GLU A 461 43.80 -36.27 1.53
N GLN A 462 43.51 -34.98 1.34
CA GLN A 462 44.46 -33.94 1.72
C GLN A 462 43.75 -33.03 2.71
N THR A 463 44.02 -33.29 3.98
CA THR A 463 43.50 -32.64 5.17
C THR A 463 43.97 -31.19 5.27
N VAL A 464 43.05 -30.26 5.02
CA VAL A 464 42.92 -29.04 5.83
C VAL A 464 41.63 -29.22 6.61
N ALA A 465 41.72 -29.27 7.93
CA ALA A 465 40.56 -29.50 8.80
C ALA A 465 39.55 -28.34 8.63
N LYS A 466 38.51 -28.55 7.81
CA LYS A 466 37.36 -27.63 7.71
C LYS A 466 36.64 -27.62 9.05
N LYS A 467 36.80 -26.54 9.81
CA LYS A 467 36.09 -26.33 11.08
C LYS A 467 34.61 -26.04 10.80
N GLY A 468 33.71 -26.85 11.34
CA GLY A 468 32.27 -26.58 11.33
C GLY A 468 31.91 -25.32 12.15
N PHE A 469 30.67 -24.87 12.02
CA PHE A 469 30.13 -23.70 12.70
C PHE A 469 30.33 -23.79 14.22
N SER A 470 30.88 -22.73 14.79
CA SER A 470 30.90 -22.54 16.25
C SER A 470 30.52 -21.12 16.61
N ILE A 471 29.64 -20.98 17.59
CA ILE A 471 29.24 -19.70 18.20
C ILE A 471 30.48 -18.88 18.63
N GLY A 472 31.54 -19.55 19.07
CA GLY A 472 32.80 -18.90 19.46
C GLY A 472 33.54 -18.19 18.33
N GLN A 473 33.22 -18.46 17.06
CA GLN A 473 33.75 -17.72 15.91
C GLN A 473 33.20 -16.28 15.81
N PHE A 474 32.08 -16.02 16.48
CA PHE A 474 31.33 -14.77 16.42
C PHE A 474 31.11 -14.21 17.84
N PRO A 475 32.17 -13.76 18.55
CA PRO A 475 32.05 -13.29 19.91
C PRO A 475 31.22 -11.99 19.99
N ILE A 476 30.21 -11.98 20.86
CA ILE A 476 29.40 -10.79 21.12
C ILE A 476 30.05 -10.04 22.29
N GLN A 477 30.46 -8.80 22.05
CA GLN A 477 30.94 -7.94 23.13
C GLN A 477 29.75 -7.49 23.98
N GLU A 478 29.77 -7.82 25.28
CA GLU A 478 28.66 -7.51 26.21
C GLU A 478 28.38 -6.00 26.29
N GLU A 479 29.39 -5.15 26.14
CA GLU A 479 29.24 -3.69 26.07
C GLU A 479 28.35 -3.27 24.88
N ASN A 480 28.57 -3.86 23.70
CA ASN A 480 27.76 -3.60 22.51
C ASN A 480 26.36 -4.21 22.62
N LYS A 481 26.24 -5.37 23.28
CA LYS A 481 24.92 -5.97 23.57
C LYS A 481 24.10 -5.10 24.53
N ALA A 482 24.73 -4.55 25.58
CA ALA A 482 24.10 -3.62 26.51
C ALA A 482 23.67 -2.33 25.81
N LYS A 483 24.54 -1.77 24.97
CA LYS A 483 24.24 -0.61 24.12
C LYS A 483 23.07 -0.85 23.17
N LEU A 484 22.96 -2.05 22.59
CA LEU A 484 21.82 -2.45 21.76
C LEU A 484 20.51 -2.43 22.56
N LEU A 485 20.52 -2.94 23.79
CA LEU A 485 19.37 -2.89 24.70
C LEU A 485 18.98 -1.45 25.08
N GLU A 486 19.96 -0.56 25.29
CA GLU A 486 19.68 0.86 25.56
C GLU A 486 19.03 1.56 24.36
N LEU A 487 19.52 1.29 23.15
CA LEU A 487 18.93 1.82 21.92
C LEU A 487 17.47 1.39 21.74
N TYR A 488 17.11 0.18 22.15
CA TYR A 488 15.73 -0.33 22.05
C TYR A 488 14.79 0.23 23.13
N LYS A 489 15.33 0.68 24.26
CA LYS A 489 14.57 1.37 25.31
C LYS A 489 14.31 2.83 24.98
N ALA A 490 15.12 3.44 24.11
CA ALA A 490 14.91 4.81 23.69
C ALA A 490 13.59 4.92 22.89
N PRO A 491 12.81 6.01 23.05
CA PRO A 491 11.66 6.26 22.18
C PRO A 491 12.13 6.25 20.72
N ALA A 492 11.30 5.75 19.80
CA ALA A 492 11.66 5.71 18.38
C ALA A 492 12.15 7.09 17.92
N THR A 493 13.38 7.14 17.43
CA THR A 493 14.05 8.37 16.99
C THR A 493 14.20 8.40 15.48
N ASP A 494 13.98 9.56 14.87
CA ASP A 494 14.07 9.76 13.42
C ASP A 494 15.51 9.97 12.89
N TYR A 495 16.54 9.68 13.69
CA TYR A 495 17.95 9.80 13.29
C TYR A 495 18.59 8.44 13.04
N ALA A 496 19.59 8.42 12.16
CA ALA A 496 20.40 7.23 11.90
C ALA A 496 21.24 6.87 13.13
N ILE A 497 21.11 5.63 13.60
CA ILE A 497 21.87 5.05 14.72
C ILE A 497 23.32 4.81 14.29
N VAL A 498 23.51 4.34 13.06
CA VAL A 498 24.82 4.08 12.47
C VAL A 498 24.89 4.76 11.11
N GLN A 499 26.03 5.40 10.84
CA GLN A 499 26.38 5.89 9.51
C GLN A 499 27.70 5.25 9.10
N VAL A 500 27.66 4.43 8.06
CA VAL A 500 28.85 3.86 7.42
C VAL A 500 28.92 4.46 6.02
N ASP A 501 29.72 5.52 5.87
CA ASP A 501 29.83 6.27 4.62
C ASP A 501 28.43 6.77 4.13
N GLN A 502 27.93 6.29 2.98
CA GLN A 502 26.61 6.62 2.46
C GLN A 502 25.46 5.77 3.05
N ALA A 503 25.76 4.67 3.75
CA ALA A 503 24.75 3.79 4.32
C ALA A 503 24.30 4.28 5.70
N LEU A 504 23.00 4.54 5.84
CA LEU A 504 22.36 5.01 7.07
C LEU A 504 21.51 3.88 7.65
N VAL A 505 21.72 3.57 8.93
CA VAL A 505 20.99 2.51 9.64
C VAL A 505 20.12 3.17 10.69
N TYR A 506 18.81 2.99 10.60
CA TYR A 506 17.84 3.46 11.58
C TYR A 506 17.44 2.34 12.55
N LEU A 507 16.62 2.67 13.55
CA LEU A 507 16.12 1.68 14.52
C LEU A 507 15.37 0.53 13.83
N ALA A 508 14.59 0.82 12.78
CA ALA A 508 13.86 -0.19 12.03
C ALA A 508 14.79 -1.19 11.33
N ASP A 509 15.91 -0.71 10.77
CA ASP A 509 16.92 -1.55 10.13
C ASP A 509 17.62 -2.44 11.15
N LEU A 510 17.94 -1.88 12.32
CA LEU A 510 18.55 -2.62 13.42
C LEU A 510 17.63 -3.72 13.97
N LEU A 511 16.34 -3.42 14.12
CA LEU A 511 15.29 -4.39 14.49
C LEU A 511 15.09 -5.47 13.43
N SER A 512 15.39 -5.19 12.15
CA SER A 512 15.37 -6.18 11.08
C SER A 512 16.49 -7.22 11.21
N ILE A 513 17.63 -6.83 11.79
CA ILE A 513 18.75 -7.73 12.08
C ILE A 513 18.46 -8.50 13.38
N CYS A 514 18.20 -7.77 14.47
CA CYS A 514 18.01 -8.34 15.81
C CYS A 514 16.69 -7.82 16.42
N PRO A 515 15.59 -8.57 16.30
CA PRO A 515 14.33 -8.20 16.95
C PRO A 515 14.52 -8.08 18.46
N GLN A 516 13.81 -7.15 19.10
CA GLN A 516 13.93 -6.94 20.54
C GLN A 516 13.66 -8.23 21.35
N THR A 517 12.68 -9.04 20.93
CA THR A 517 12.35 -10.31 21.60
C THR A 517 13.50 -11.33 21.58
N LEU A 518 14.44 -11.21 20.63
CA LEU A 518 15.62 -12.08 20.56
C LEU A 518 16.62 -11.76 21.67
N LEU A 519 16.68 -10.50 22.13
CA LEU A 519 17.55 -10.10 23.25
C LEU A 519 16.94 -10.40 24.61
N GLU A 520 15.62 -10.62 24.64
CA GLU A 520 14.84 -10.94 25.85
C GLU A 520 14.72 -12.47 26.07
N ASP A 521 15.45 -13.28 25.29
CA ASP A 521 15.48 -14.75 25.33
C ASP A 521 14.08 -15.41 25.18
N ASP A 522 13.20 -14.82 24.37
CA ASP A 522 11.88 -15.42 24.07
C ASP A 522 12.03 -16.62 23.11
N LEU A 523 11.67 -17.81 23.60
CA LEU A 523 11.67 -19.11 22.92
C LEU A 523 10.83 -19.15 21.62
N HIS A 524 9.98 -18.15 21.36
CA HIS A 524 9.12 -18.06 20.17
C HIS A 524 9.42 -16.86 19.25
N THR A 525 10.65 -16.33 19.29
CA THR A 525 11.02 -15.18 18.45
C THR A 525 10.90 -15.48 16.94
N SER A 526 10.03 -14.73 16.25
CA SER A 526 9.95 -14.72 14.79
C SER A 526 10.99 -13.76 14.20
N TYR A 527 11.77 -14.22 13.22
CA TYR A 527 12.77 -13.40 12.56
C TYR A 527 12.21 -12.64 11.34
N PRO A 528 12.36 -11.31 11.29
CA PRO A 528 12.04 -10.52 10.11
C PRO A 528 13.11 -10.68 9.03
N TRP A 529 12.76 -10.28 7.82
CA TRP A 529 13.70 -10.07 6.73
C TRP A 529 14.60 -8.88 7.06
N LEU A 530 15.89 -8.99 6.75
CA LEU A 530 16.79 -7.83 6.82
C LEU A 530 16.41 -6.83 5.72
N THR A 531 16.56 -5.54 6.03
CA THR A 531 16.42 -4.47 5.04
C THR A 531 17.66 -4.38 4.15
N ASP A 532 17.52 -3.77 2.97
CA ASP A 532 18.65 -3.44 2.10
C ASP A 532 19.70 -2.61 2.84
N ASP A 533 19.26 -1.60 3.59
CA ASP A 533 20.14 -0.70 4.33
C ASP A 533 20.93 -1.43 5.41
N ALA A 534 20.33 -2.39 6.12
CA ALA A 534 21.01 -3.25 7.08
C ALA A 534 22.13 -4.10 6.44
N VAL A 535 21.83 -4.76 5.31
CA VAL A 535 22.80 -5.59 4.60
C VAL A 535 23.92 -4.74 4.00
N ASN A 536 23.56 -3.66 3.29
CA ASN A 536 24.51 -2.75 2.67
C ASN A 536 25.45 -2.12 3.71
N ALA A 537 24.91 -1.62 4.83
CA ALA A 537 25.71 -1.01 5.88
C ALA A 537 26.68 -2.00 6.51
N ARG A 538 26.24 -3.24 6.79
CA ARG A 538 27.11 -4.24 7.42
C ARG A 538 28.23 -4.70 6.48
N VAL A 539 27.93 -4.96 5.20
CA VAL A 539 28.96 -5.35 4.22
C VAL A 539 29.95 -4.22 3.99
N LEU A 540 29.47 -2.98 3.87
CA LEU A 540 30.32 -1.80 3.74
C LEU A 540 31.20 -1.57 4.97
N GLN A 541 30.69 -1.83 6.18
CA GLN A 541 31.47 -1.74 7.41
C GLN A 541 32.66 -2.70 7.42
N LEU A 542 32.49 -3.89 6.81
CA LEU A 542 33.55 -4.89 6.72
C LEU A 542 34.64 -4.51 5.70
N THR A 543 34.27 -3.89 4.58
CA THR A 543 35.24 -3.53 3.53
C THR A 543 35.93 -2.18 3.76
N ARG A 544 35.25 -1.22 4.42
CA ARG A 544 35.76 0.14 4.63
C ARG A 544 37.19 0.25 5.19
N PRO A 545 37.63 -0.55 6.17
CA PRO A 545 38.99 -0.44 6.69
C PRO A 545 40.06 -1.06 5.79
N LEU A 546 39.68 -1.75 4.71
CA LEU A 546 40.59 -2.50 3.86
C LEU A 546 40.95 -1.72 2.61
N GLU A 547 42.24 -1.67 2.29
CA GLU A 547 42.70 -1.13 1.02
C GLU A 547 42.36 -2.07 -0.14
N ASN A 548 41.99 -1.49 -1.28
CA ASN A 548 41.70 -2.22 -2.52
C ASN A 548 40.51 -3.21 -2.45
N VAL A 549 39.66 -3.12 -1.41
CA VAL A 549 38.42 -3.88 -1.28
C VAL A 549 37.25 -2.90 -1.29
N PHE A 550 36.28 -3.13 -2.17
CA PHE A 550 35.16 -2.24 -2.42
C PHE A 550 33.83 -2.96 -2.17
N THR A 551 32.80 -2.19 -1.84
CA THR A 551 31.44 -2.69 -1.74
C THR A 551 30.54 -1.99 -2.75
N LEU A 552 29.79 -2.79 -3.51
CA LEU A 552 28.66 -2.29 -4.27
C LEU A 552 27.37 -2.59 -3.52
N GLN A 553 26.51 -1.58 -3.39
CA GLN A 553 25.22 -1.70 -2.71
C GLN A 553 24.14 -2.33 -3.60
N THR A 554 23.13 -2.95 -2.99
CA THR A 554 22.08 -3.76 -3.66
C THR A 554 21.38 -3.05 -4.82
N PHE A 555 21.18 -1.73 -4.73
CA PHE A 555 20.51 -0.95 -5.77
C PHE A 555 21.35 -0.69 -7.03
N HIS A 556 22.68 -0.84 -7.00
CA HIS A 556 23.53 -0.56 -8.16
C HIS A 556 23.17 -1.46 -9.34
N PHE A 557 22.96 -2.75 -9.06
CA PHE A 557 22.58 -3.71 -10.11
C PHE A 557 21.23 -3.34 -10.73
N THR A 558 20.27 -2.96 -9.90
CA THR A 558 18.94 -2.51 -10.33
C THR A 558 19.03 -1.26 -11.21
N ALA A 559 19.90 -0.31 -10.86
CA ALA A 559 20.15 0.88 -11.68
C ALA A 559 20.79 0.55 -13.04
N TRP A 560 21.72 -0.41 -13.08
CA TRP A 560 22.33 -0.88 -14.31
C TRP A 560 21.34 -1.62 -15.20
N TRP A 561 20.56 -2.53 -14.62
CA TRP A 561 19.49 -3.25 -15.31
C TRP A 561 18.47 -2.29 -15.94
N ARG A 562 18.03 -1.26 -15.20
CA ARG A 562 17.13 -0.20 -15.72
C ARG A 562 17.70 0.52 -16.94
N SER A 563 19.00 0.83 -16.95
CA SER A 563 19.62 1.44 -18.12
C SER A 563 19.69 0.46 -19.29
N TRP A 564 20.05 -0.79 -19.01
CA TRP A 564 20.20 -1.83 -20.01
C TRP A 564 18.89 -2.18 -20.72
N ILE A 565 17.77 -2.32 -20.02
CA ILE A 565 16.48 -2.62 -20.67
C ILE A 565 15.95 -1.49 -21.58
N ASN A 566 16.44 -0.26 -21.40
CA ASN A 566 15.98 0.91 -22.15
C ASN A 566 16.83 1.22 -23.39
N GLY A 567 17.94 0.50 -23.61
CA GLY A 567 18.82 0.76 -24.76
C GLY A 567 20.16 0.04 -24.72
N GLU A 568 20.22 -1.15 -24.10
CA GLU A 568 21.38 -2.06 -24.03
C GLU A 568 22.69 -1.40 -23.60
N SER A 569 22.61 -0.28 -22.88
CA SER A 569 23.73 0.52 -22.43
C SER A 569 23.55 0.90 -20.97
N ILE A 570 24.66 1.09 -20.24
CA ILE A 570 24.62 1.59 -18.86
C ILE A 570 25.06 3.06 -18.88
N SER A 571 24.21 3.93 -18.37
CA SER A 571 24.50 5.36 -18.25
C SER A 571 25.77 5.59 -17.44
N SER A 572 26.69 6.43 -17.95
CA SER A 572 27.94 6.79 -17.26
C SER A 572 27.72 7.28 -15.84
N ARG A 573 26.55 7.89 -15.56
CA ARG A 573 26.17 8.37 -14.22
C ARG A 573 26.03 7.22 -13.20
N HIS A 574 25.64 6.02 -13.64
CA HIS A 574 25.47 4.84 -12.78
C HIS A 574 26.76 4.03 -12.62
N LEU A 575 27.81 4.36 -13.39
CA LEU A 575 29.11 3.70 -13.31
C LEU A 575 30.09 4.44 -12.39
N HIS A 576 29.69 5.55 -11.75
CA HIS A 576 30.56 6.26 -10.81
C HIS A 576 30.97 5.40 -9.60
N CYS A 577 30.11 4.47 -9.18
CA CYS A 577 30.34 3.56 -8.04
C CYS A 577 31.49 2.56 -8.24
N ILE A 578 31.95 2.38 -9.49
CA ILE A 578 33.10 1.52 -9.83
C ILE A 578 34.31 2.34 -10.32
N GLN A 579 34.23 3.68 -10.25
CA GLN A 579 35.37 4.53 -10.57
C GLN A 579 36.45 4.36 -9.49
N GLY A 580 37.68 4.12 -9.93
CA GLY A 580 38.83 3.89 -9.03
C GLY A 580 39.13 2.42 -8.72
N LEU A 581 38.32 1.47 -9.22
CA LEU A 581 38.68 0.05 -9.21
C LEU A 581 39.93 -0.20 -10.07
N LYS A 582 40.85 -0.98 -9.51
CA LYS A 582 42.07 -1.46 -10.16
C LYS A 582 41.87 -2.88 -10.66
N GLN A 583 42.81 -3.35 -11.50
CA GLN A 583 42.77 -4.70 -12.05
C GLN A 583 42.75 -5.79 -10.97
N ASP A 584 43.44 -5.55 -9.86
CA ASP A 584 43.60 -6.47 -8.73
C ASP A 584 42.61 -6.21 -7.59
N SER A 585 41.66 -5.28 -7.76
CA SER A 585 40.67 -4.96 -6.72
C SER A 585 39.75 -6.13 -6.41
N LYS A 586 39.23 -6.15 -5.17
CA LYS A 586 38.18 -7.07 -4.73
C LYS A 586 36.87 -6.31 -4.52
N VAL A 587 35.75 -6.83 -5.01
CA VAL A 587 34.42 -6.20 -4.86
C VAL A 587 33.45 -7.18 -4.23
N LEU A 588 32.86 -6.79 -3.10
CA LEU A 588 31.72 -7.49 -2.50
C LEU A 588 30.43 -6.80 -2.97
N PHE A 589 29.52 -7.59 -3.52
CA PHE A 589 28.29 -7.06 -4.14
C PHE A 589 27.07 -7.86 -3.69
N PRO A 590 26.42 -7.44 -2.59
CA PRO A 590 25.12 -7.97 -2.19
C PRO A 590 24.08 -7.70 -3.28
N ARG A 591 23.27 -8.71 -3.60
CA ARG A 591 22.31 -8.67 -4.70
C ARG A 591 20.99 -9.30 -4.26
N VAL A 592 19.87 -8.66 -4.62
CA VAL A 592 18.52 -9.16 -4.34
C VAL A 592 17.94 -9.89 -5.54
N VAL A 593 17.95 -11.21 -5.53
CA VAL A 593 17.39 -12.08 -6.58
C VAL A 593 16.00 -12.58 -6.19
N GLY A 594 15.34 -13.28 -7.13
CA GLY A 594 13.94 -13.70 -6.99
C GLY A 594 13.00 -12.96 -7.94
N HIS A 595 11.85 -13.55 -8.23
CA HIS A 595 10.81 -12.99 -9.11
C HIS A 595 11.26 -12.70 -10.55
N GLN A 596 10.52 -11.88 -11.29
CA GLN A 596 10.72 -11.62 -12.73
C GLN A 596 11.79 -10.55 -13.00
N THR A 597 12.06 -9.64 -12.06
CA THR A 597 12.98 -8.51 -12.25
C THR A 597 13.84 -8.24 -11.01
N PRO A 598 15.02 -7.61 -11.16
CA PRO A 598 15.85 -7.18 -10.04
C PRO A 598 15.18 -6.30 -8.97
N GLU A 599 14.07 -5.65 -9.33
CA GLU A 599 13.29 -4.75 -8.45
C GLU A 599 12.29 -5.48 -7.56
N THR A 600 11.86 -6.67 -7.99
CA THR A 600 10.82 -7.46 -7.30
C THR A 600 11.42 -8.62 -6.52
N GLY A 601 12.76 -8.72 -6.51
CA GLY A 601 13.49 -9.74 -5.79
C GLY A 601 13.21 -9.75 -4.30
N ASN A 602 13.37 -10.92 -3.71
CA ASN A 602 13.11 -11.17 -2.30
C ASN A 602 14.08 -12.22 -1.76
N HIS A 603 15.32 -12.27 -2.22
CA HIS A 603 16.31 -13.20 -1.69
C HIS A 603 17.70 -12.59 -1.84
N PHE A 604 18.42 -12.44 -0.74
CA PHE A 604 19.78 -11.90 -0.76
C PHE A 604 20.79 -12.99 -1.15
N ILE A 605 21.63 -12.68 -2.12
CA ILE A 605 22.85 -13.41 -2.45
C ILE A 605 24.04 -12.44 -2.42
N LEU A 606 25.25 -12.97 -2.44
CA LEU A 606 26.48 -12.18 -2.52
C LEU A 606 27.32 -12.65 -3.70
N TRP A 607 27.69 -11.70 -4.56
CA TRP A 607 28.75 -11.89 -5.53
C TRP A 607 30.05 -11.29 -5.00
N VAL A 608 31.14 -12.03 -5.08
CA VAL A 608 32.47 -11.53 -4.76
C VAL A 608 33.33 -11.60 -5.99
N PHE A 609 33.72 -10.45 -6.52
CA PHE A 609 34.63 -10.32 -7.66
C PHE A 609 36.04 -10.17 -7.12
N ASP A 610 36.95 -11.03 -7.56
CA ASP A 610 38.33 -11.03 -7.11
C ASP A 610 39.27 -10.87 -8.30
N GLY A 611 39.66 -9.63 -8.58
CA GLY A 611 40.53 -9.28 -9.72
C GLY A 611 41.90 -9.95 -9.65
N SER A 612 42.42 -10.17 -8.43
CA SER A 612 43.70 -10.86 -8.23
C SER A 612 43.66 -12.34 -8.64
N LYS A 613 42.48 -12.97 -8.54
CA LYS A 613 42.25 -14.39 -8.89
C LYS A 613 41.53 -14.58 -10.22
N THR A 614 41.02 -13.52 -10.84
CA THR A 614 40.14 -13.58 -12.01
C THR A 614 38.96 -14.56 -11.79
N GLU A 615 38.30 -14.40 -10.65
CA GLU A 615 37.25 -15.28 -10.16
C GLU A 615 36.04 -14.49 -9.66
N ILE A 616 34.83 -15.00 -9.91
CA ILE A 616 33.59 -14.56 -9.27
C ILE A 616 33.08 -15.68 -8.37
N ARG A 617 33.06 -15.44 -7.06
CA ARG A 617 32.49 -16.36 -6.06
C ARG A 617 31.03 -15.99 -5.80
N VAL A 618 30.15 -16.99 -5.86
CA VAL A 618 28.71 -16.81 -5.62
C VAL A 618 28.32 -17.45 -4.29
N TYR A 619 27.77 -16.66 -3.38
CA TYR A 619 27.20 -17.13 -2.13
C TYR A 619 25.68 -16.99 -2.16
N ASP A 620 25.00 -18.12 -2.06
CA ASP A 620 23.56 -18.27 -1.93
C ASP A 620 23.24 -19.40 -0.94
N SER A 621 22.74 -19.04 0.24
CA SER A 621 22.42 -19.99 1.31
C SER A 621 21.25 -20.94 1.00
N LEU A 622 20.47 -20.70 -0.07
CA LEU A 622 19.39 -21.59 -0.55
C LEU A 622 19.77 -22.46 -1.74
N GLU A 623 20.97 -22.28 -2.32
CA GLU A 623 21.41 -23.03 -3.50
C GLU A 623 20.50 -22.88 -4.74
N LYS A 624 19.83 -21.73 -4.88
CA LYS A 624 18.93 -21.44 -5.99
C LYS A 624 19.61 -20.73 -7.16
N TYR A 625 20.61 -19.92 -6.84
CA TYR A 625 21.31 -19.02 -7.75
C TYR A 625 22.81 -19.29 -7.69
N THR A 626 23.21 -20.55 -7.92
CA THR A 626 24.62 -20.99 -7.89
C THR A 626 25.43 -20.52 -9.10
N LEU A 627 24.76 -20.02 -10.14
CA LEU A 627 25.33 -19.49 -11.37
C LEU A 627 24.83 -18.07 -11.63
N ILE A 628 25.61 -17.30 -12.38
CA ILE A 628 25.20 -15.98 -12.88
C ILE A 628 24.44 -16.20 -14.18
N SER A 629 23.21 -15.66 -14.27
CA SER A 629 22.40 -15.80 -15.49
C SER A 629 23.05 -15.08 -16.68
N PRO A 630 22.87 -15.55 -17.93
CA PRO A 630 23.45 -14.86 -19.09
C PRO A 630 23.07 -13.36 -19.17
N PRO A 631 21.80 -12.95 -18.93
CA PRO A 631 21.45 -11.53 -18.90
C PRO A 631 22.17 -10.74 -17.81
N ASP A 632 22.28 -11.30 -16.60
CA ASP A 632 23.01 -10.63 -15.52
C ASP A 632 24.50 -10.50 -15.87
N MET A 633 25.07 -11.53 -16.49
CA MET A 633 26.46 -11.54 -16.92
C MET A 633 26.73 -10.52 -18.03
N ASP A 634 25.78 -10.30 -18.94
CA ASP A 634 25.88 -9.26 -19.97
C ASP A 634 25.88 -7.86 -19.35
N ILE A 635 25.00 -7.61 -18.38
CA ILE A 635 24.94 -6.34 -17.64
C ILE A 635 26.24 -6.11 -16.86
N LEU A 636 26.71 -7.13 -16.13
CA LEU A 636 27.98 -7.06 -15.38
C LEU A 636 29.15 -6.79 -16.33
N SER A 637 29.23 -7.52 -17.43
CA SER A 637 30.29 -7.34 -18.43
C SER A 637 30.28 -5.94 -19.03
N LEU A 638 29.10 -5.38 -19.26
CA LEU A 638 28.94 -4.01 -19.74
C LEU A 638 29.34 -2.97 -18.70
N ALA A 639 29.00 -3.19 -17.42
CA ALA A 639 29.34 -2.29 -16.33
C ALA A 639 30.86 -2.25 -16.11
N PHE A 640 31.50 -3.42 -16.04
CA PHE A 640 32.92 -3.57 -15.75
C PHE A 640 33.82 -3.54 -16.98
N ARG A 641 33.30 -3.30 -18.19
CA ARG A 641 34.03 -3.41 -19.47
C ARG A 641 35.36 -2.68 -19.55
N ASN A 642 35.51 -1.58 -18.81
CA ASN A 642 36.71 -0.75 -18.80
C ASN A 642 37.74 -1.19 -17.75
N ILE A 643 37.40 -2.20 -16.94
CA ILE A 643 38.20 -2.71 -15.82
C ILE A 643 38.50 -4.19 -16.08
N TRP A 644 37.45 -5.01 -16.23
CA TRP A 644 37.58 -6.46 -16.33
C TRP A 644 36.83 -7.05 -17.52
N ARG A 645 37.37 -8.14 -18.05
CA ARG A 645 36.69 -9.01 -19.03
C ARG A 645 36.00 -10.15 -18.31
N LEU A 646 34.89 -9.84 -17.64
CA LEU A 646 34.24 -10.79 -16.73
C LEU A 646 33.84 -12.11 -17.39
N LYS A 647 33.51 -12.13 -18.70
CA LYS A 647 33.16 -13.38 -19.42
C LYS A 647 34.32 -14.38 -19.52
N GLU A 648 35.56 -13.93 -19.31
CA GLU A 648 36.76 -14.76 -19.30
C GLU A 648 37.10 -15.27 -17.88
N TRP A 649 36.38 -14.81 -16.85
CA TRP A 649 36.66 -15.17 -15.46
C TRP A 649 36.03 -16.50 -15.08
N SER A 650 36.65 -17.19 -14.12
CA SER A 650 36.07 -18.37 -13.51
C SER A 650 34.91 -17.99 -12.58
N ILE A 651 33.82 -18.75 -12.59
CA ILE A 651 32.71 -18.60 -11.64
C ILE A 651 32.73 -19.82 -10.74
N SER A 652 32.80 -19.61 -9.42
CA SER A 652 32.78 -20.68 -8.44
C SER A 652 31.68 -20.48 -7.41
N TYR A 653 31.25 -21.60 -6.84
CA TYR A 653 30.25 -21.67 -5.79
C TYR A 653 30.88 -22.32 -4.56
N PRO A 654 31.51 -21.54 -3.66
CA PRO A 654 32.24 -22.07 -2.52
C PRO A 654 31.33 -22.80 -1.53
N ASP A 655 31.93 -23.66 -0.71
CA ASP A 655 31.25 -24.21 0.45
C ASP A 655 30.75 -23.09 1.35
N GLN A 656 29.52 -23.23 1.82
CA GLN A 656 28.84 -22.20 2.59
C GLN A 656 27.72 -22.81 3.42
N TRP A 657 27.48 -22.20 4.58
CA TRP A 657 26.39 -22.63 5.45
C TRP A 657 25.03 -22.42 4.79
N ARG A 658 24.11 -23.34 5.09
CA ARG A 658 22.82 -23.43 4.42
C ARG A 658 21.70 -22.90 5.31
N GLN A 659 20.77 -22.19 4.69
CA GLN A 659 19.56 -21.74 5.38
C GLN A 659 18.42 -22.74 5.18
N LYS A 660 17.63 -22.94 6.22
CA LYS A 660 16.41 -23.79 6.18
C LYS A 660 15.12 -22.97 6.10
N ASP A 661 15.20 -21.67 6.37
CA ASP A 661 14.08 -20.74 6.32
C ASP A 661 14.21 -19.76 5.15
N GLY A 662 13.18 -18.91 4.98
CA GLY A 662 13.16 -17.92 3.91
C GLY A 662 13.68 -16.53 4.31
N VAL A 663 13.97 -16.27 5.59
CA VAL A 663 14.11 -14.89 6.11
C VAL A 663 15.54 -14.51 6.46
N ASN A 664 16.43 -15.50 6.62
CA ASN A 664 17.80 -15.28 7.06
C ASN A 664 18.82 -15.02 5.95
N CYS A 665 18.40 -14.94 4.68
CA CYS A 665 19.33 -14.78 3.55
C CYS A 665 20.28 -13.58 3.70
N GLY A 666 19.78 -12.45 4.20
CA GLY A 666 20.62 -11.28 4.50
C GLY A 666 21.66 -11.53 5.61
N VAL A 667 21.31 -12.32 6.63
CA VAL A 667 22.27 -12.72 7.69
C VAL A 667 23.39 -13.56 7.09
N PHE A 668 23.04 -14.56 6.26
CA PHE A 668 24.02 -15.38 5.56
C PHE A 668 24.91 -14.56 4.62
N VAL A 669 24.37 -13.55 3.92
CA VAL A 669 25.18 -12.63 3.10
C VAL A 669 26.18 -11.85 3.94
N CYS A 670 25.75 -11.27 5.08
CA CYS A 670 26.64 -10.57 5.99
C CYS A 670 27.73 -11.48 6.57
N THR A 671 27.38 -12.72 6.93
CA THR A 671 28.32 -13.71 7.45
C THR A 671 29.31 -14.17 6.37
N ALA A 672 28.84 -14.47 5.16
CA ALA A 672 29.69 -14.89 4.04
C ALA A 672 30.66 -13.78 3.63
N ALA A 673 30.20 -12.52 3.58
CA ALA A 673 31.06 -11.36 3.34
C ALA A 673 32.19 -11.28 4.36
N GLU A 674 31.88 -11.44 5.65
CA GLU A 674 32.86 -11.38 6.73
C GLU A 674 33.88 -12.51 6.68
N LEU A 675 33.44 -13.73 6.37
CA LEU A 675 34.31 -14.91 6.27
C LEU A 675 35.19 -14.86 5.01
N ASP A 676 34.65 -14.42 3.86
CA ASP A 676 35.43 -14.26 2.62
C ASP A 676 36.51 -13.17 2.77
N ILE A 677 36.23 -12.11 3.52
CA ILE A 677 37.22 -11.08 3.89
C ILE A 677 38.31 -11.66 4.80
N LYS A 678 37.91 -12.46 5.81
CA LYS A 678 38.86 -13.09 6.74
C LYS A 678 39.64 -14.25 6.11
N GLY A 679 39.25 -14.72 4.93
CA GLY A 679 39.82 -15.91 4.30
C GLY A 679 39.53 -17.20 5.07
N THR A 680 38.37 -17.26 5.75
CA THR A 680 37.95 -18.41 6.54
C THR A 680 37.01 -19.29 5.72
N ASP A 681 37.36 -20.57 5.55
CA ASP A 681 36.52 -21.54 4.86
C ASP A 681 35.25 -21.87 5.65
N MET A 682 34.14 -22.06 4.93
CA MET A 682 32.88 -22.55 5.46
C MET A 682 32.66 -24.02 5.09
N THR A 683 31.71 -24.66 5.78
CA THR A 683 31.23 -26.02 5.52
C THR A 683 29.81 -25.99 4.95
N ASN A 684 29.35 -27.06 4.31
CA ASN A 684 27.98 -27.17 3.77
C ASN A 684 26.96 -27.68 4.81
N GLU A 685 27.03 -27.22 6.06
CA GLU A 685 26.05 -27.56 7.08
C GLU A 685 24.91 -26.53 7.17
N SER A 686 23.74 -26.95 7.67
CA SER A 686 22.62 -26.03 7.91
C SER A 686 22.60 -25.53 9.35
N LEU A 687 22.45 -24.22 9.54
CA LEU A 687 22.38 -23.63 10.87
C LEU A 687 20.99 -23.78 11.49
N ASN A 688 20.95 -24.06 12.80
CA ASN A 688 19.72 -24.11 13.59
C ASN A 688 19.31 -22.72 14.10
N GLN A 689 18.12 -22.62 14.69
CA GLN A 689 17.57 -21.34 15.16
C GLN A 689 18.43 -20.66 16.23
N VAL A 690 19.06 -21.42 17.14
CA VAL A 690 19.94 -20.85 18.18
C VAL A 690 21.20 -20.24 17.55
N GLN A 691 21.81 -20.94 16.59
CA GLN A 691 22.97 -20.45 15.85
C GLN A 691 22.62 -19.19 15.03
N LEU A 692 21.45 -19.16 14.39
CA LEU A 692 20.95 -18.00 13.63
C LEU A 692 20.63 -16.81 14.54
N GLY A 693 20.01 -17.06 15.69
CA GLY A 693 19.77 -16.05 16.72
C GLY A 693 21.08 -15.43 17.20
N HIS A 694 22.10 -16.25 17.44
CA HIS A 694 23.43 -15.79 17.79
C HIS A 694 24.05 -14.89 16.71
N LEU A 695 24.02 -15.31 15.44
CA LEU A 695 24.52 -14.51 14.31
C LEU A 695 23.80 -13.17 14.16
N ARG A 696 22.49 -13.13 14.41
CA ARG A 696 21.70 -11.90 14.38
C ARG A 696 22.13 -10.92 15.47
N ILE A 697 22.26 -11.38 16.71
CA ILE A 697 22.75 -10.53 17.81
C ILE A 697 24.17 -10.06 17.51
N TYR A 698 25.03 -10.96 17.03
CA TYR A 698 26.41 -10.65 16.65
C TYR A 698 26.48 -9.53 15.60
N HIS A 699 25.80 -9.69 14.47
CA HIS A 699 25.83 -8.68 13.42
C HIS A 699 25.22 -7.34 13.85
N ALA A 700 24.15 -7.35 14.66
CA ALA A 700 23.58 -6.13 15.22
C ALA A 700 24.56 -5.42 16.18
N ALA A 701 25.17 -6.18 17.10
CA ALA A 701 26.16 -5.66 18.04
C ALA A 701 27.40 -5.09 17.33
N CYS A 702 27.91 -5.78 16.31
CA CYS A 702 29.02 -5.28 15.49
C CYS A 702 28.65 -4.03 14.71
N LEU A 703 27.43 -3.95 14.18
CA LEU A 703 26.98 -2.79 13.40
C LEU A 703 26.96 -1.51 14.24
N ILE A 704 26.58 -1.61 15.52
CA ILE A 704 26.53 -0.48 16.43
C ILE A 704 27.81 -0.27 17.25
N ALA A 705 28.87 -1.06 17.06
CA ALA A 705 30.05 -1.03 17.93
C ALA A 705 30.64 0.40 18.05
N ASP A 706 30.74 1.10 16.91
CA ASP A 706 31.32 2.46 16.85
C ASP A 706 30.28 3.60 17.02
N SER A 707 28.99 3.30 17.25
CA SER A 707 27.98 4.35 17.40
C SER A 707 28.12 5.06 18.75
N VAL A 708 28.38 6.36 18.81
CA VAL A 708 28.27 7.06 20.11
C VAL A 708 26.78 7.23 20.40
N PRO A 709 26.27 6.97 21.63
CA PRO A 709 24.94 7.40 22.03
C PRO A 709 24.92 8.93 21.99
N LYS A 710 24.65 9.50 20.82
CA LYS A 710 24.65 10.94 20.62
C LYS A 710 23.39 11.46 21.27
N GLY A 711 23.54 12.00 22.49
CA GLY A 711 22.58 12.93 23.06
C GLY A 711 22.17 13.97 22.01
N LYS A 712 20.88 14.27 21.94
CA LYS A 712 20.22 15.17 20.98
C LYS A 712 21.15 16.29 20.48
N LYS A 713 21.64 16.18 19.24
CA LYS A 713 21.92 17.36 18.42
C LYS A 713 20.72 17.53 17.49
N VAL A 714 19.91 18.55 17.78
CA VAL A 714 18.84 19.01 16.89
C VAL A 714 19.53 19.48 15.60
N ARG A 715 19.19 18.86 14.46
CA ARG A 715 19.55 19.40 13.15
C ARG A 715 18.91 20.79 13.05
N GLU A 716 19.69 21.80 12.70
CA GLU A 716 19.17 23.12 12.35
C GLU A 716 18.20 22.94 11.17
N SER A 717 16.91 23.26 11.38
CA SER A 717 15.86 23.04 10.39
C SER A 717 15.68 24.30 9.54
N CYS A 718 15.68 24.14 8.22
CA CYS A 718 15.34 25.24 7.33
C CYS A 718 13.84 25.55 7.43
N MET A 719 13.46 26.82 7.56
CA MET A 719 12.05 27.22 7.65
C MET A 719 11.23 26.77 6.44
N ALA A 720 11.85 26.68 5.26
CA ALA A 720 11.20 26.22 4.03
C ALA A 720 10.76 24.74 4.10
N GLU A 721 11.30 23.95 5.03
CA GLU A 721 10.87 22.55 5.24
C GLU A 721 9.42 22.48 5.73
N ALA A 722 8.97 23.42 6.56
CA ALA A 722 7.61 23.42 7.11
C ALA A 722 6.53 23.63 6.02
N ILE A 723 6.90 24.25 4.90
CA ILE A 723 6.01 24.47 3.75
C ILE A 723 6.34 23.55 2.56
N HIS A 724 7.18 22.53 2.79
CA HIS A 724 7.64 21.58 1.76
C HIS A 724 8.33 22.24 0.55
N ALA A 725 8.94 23.42 0.74
CA ALA A 725 9.60 24.19 -0.32
C ALA A 725 11.12 24.28 -0.16
N CYS A 726 11.71 23.50 0.75
CA CYS A 726 13.16 23.48 0.93
C CYS A 726 13.84 22.90 -0.31
N ASN A 727 14.82 23.63 -0.85
CA ASN A 727 15.59 23.20 -2.02
C ASN A 727 16.51 22.01 -1.70
N TYR A 728 16.84 21.77 -0.43
CA TYR A 728 17.80 20.74 -0.04
C TYR A 728 17.17 19.51 0.58
N TYR A 729 15.96 19.63 1.12
CA TYR A 729 15.33 18.57 1.88
C TYR A 729 13.85 18.42 1.57
N ASP A 730 13.41 17.17 1.55
CA ASP A 730 12.03 16.74 1.43
C ASP A 730 11.47 16.37 2.80
N SER A 731 10.49 17.14 3.27
CA SER A 731 9.87 17.04 4.59
C SER A 731 8.49 16.34 4.58
N THR A 732 8.14 15.62 3.50
CA THR A 732 6.81 14.99 3.36
C THR A 732 6.66 13.67 4.11
N GLY A 733 7.75 13.08 4.60
CA GLY A 733 7.72 11.92 5.48
C GLY A 733 7.24 12.28 6.89
N LYS A 734 6.59 11.35 7.59
CA LYS A 734 6.24 11.50 9.02
C LYS A 734 7.53 11.55 9.86
N GLY A 735 8.12 12.73 10.02
CA GLY A 735 9.32 12.97 10.83
C GLY A 735 10.66 12.82 10.08
N GLN A 736 10.66 12.56 8.76
CA GLN A 736 11.87 12.28 7.99
C GLN A 736 12.11 13.35 6.92
N SER A 737 13.16 14.18 7.10
CA SER A 737 13.64 15.13 6.09
C SER A 737 14.74 14.50 5.22
N ARG A 738 14.41 14.07 4.00
CA ARG A 738 15.35 13.41 3.06
C ARG A 738 16.10 14.44 2.21
N GLN A 739 17.43 14.32 2.09
CA GLN A 739 18.22 15.25 1.26
C GLN A 739 17.95 15.05 -0.25
N LEU A 740 17.66 16.15 -0.96
CA LEU A 740 17.41 16.19 -2.40
C LEU A 740 18.71 16.25 -3.20
N TYR A 741 19.74 16.95 -2.71
CA TYR A 741 21.03 17.11 -3.42
C TYR A 741 22.19 16.50 -2.61
N PRO A 742 22.36 15.15 -2.58
CA PRO A 742 23.34 14.48 -1.71
C PRO A 742 24.81 14.82 -2.01
N HIS A 743 25.09 15.30 -3.22
CA HIS A 743 26.44 15.70 -3.63
C HIS A 743 26.85 17.07 -3.05
N VAL A 744 25.93 17.83 -2.46
CA VAL A 744 26.24 19.10 -1.82
C VAL A 744 26.79 18.82 -0.43
N GLN A 745 28.11 18.97 -0.28
CA GLN A 745 28.83 18.66 0.96
C GLN A 745 28.75 19.78 2.01
N LYS A 746 28.33 20.99 1.63
CA LYS A 746 28.21 22.15 2.53
C LYS A 746 27.04 23.03 2.12
N GLU A 747 26.19 23.35 3.10
CA GLU A 747 25.05 24.24 2.96
C GLU A 747 25.40 25.62 3.52
N ASP A 748 25.16 26.67 2.75
CA ASP A 748 25.27 28.04 3.23
C ASP A 748 23.93 28.47 3.83
N TRP A 749 23.99 29.10 5.00
CA TRP A 749 22.81 29.49 5.78
C TRP A 749 22.71 31.01 5.92
N VAL A 750 21.49 31.51 5.96
CA VAL A 750 21.16 32.89 6.28
C VAL A 750 20.09 32.91 7.37
N LYS A 751 20.21 33.86 8.30
CA LYS A 751 19.28 34.03 9.40
C LYS A 751 18.43 35.27 9.15
N CYS A 752 17.12 35.14 9.35
CA CYS A 752 16.22 36.29 9.32
C CYS A 752 16.39 37.14 10.58
N GLU A 753 16.61 38.44 10.41
CA GLU A 753 16.84 39.37 11.53
C GLU A 753 15.56 39.64 12.35
N THR A 754 14.38 39.54 11.73
CA THR A 754 13.10 39.79 12.40
C THR A 754 12.59 38.59 13.20
N CYS A 755 12.47 37.40 12.57
CA CYS A 755 11.91 36.21 13.24
C CYS A 755 12.98 35.26 13.79
N ASN A 756 14.28 35.58 13.59
CA ASN A 756 15.42 34.74 13.98
C ASN A 756 15.47 33.34 13.35
N GLY A 757 14.61 33.04 12.37
CA GLY A 757 14.57 31.75 11.71
C GLY A 757 15.65 31.58 10.64
N TRP A 758 16.02 30.33 10.38
CA TRP A 758 17.12 29.96 9.49
C TRP A 758 16.62 29.44 8.14
N LEU A 759 17.26 29.88 7.07
CA LEU A 759 17.03 29.42 5.71
C LEU A 759 18.37 29.07 5.06
N HIS A 760 18.39 28.06 4.18
CA HIS A 760 19.50 27.93 3.25
C HIS A 760 19.54 29.15 2.33
N LYS A 761 20.74 29.58 1.93
CA LYS A 761 20.97 30.70 1.02
C LYS A 761 20.10 30.61 -0.25
N ASP A 762 20.01 29.41 -0.85
CA ASP A 762 19.16 29.18 -2.03
C ASP A 762 17.67 29.21 -1.72
N CYS A 763 17.26 28.85 -0.50
CA CYS A 763 15.86 28.94 -0.06
C CYS A 763 15.46 30.39 0.25
N ALA A 764 16.44 31.24 0.55
CA ALA A 764 16.26 32.68 0.72
C ALA A 764 16.39 33.45 -0.61
N CYS A 765 17.14 32.92 -1.58
CA CYS A 765 17.63 33.63 -2.77
C CYS A 765 18.43 34.88 -2.41
N TYR A 766 19.30 34.75 -1.39
CA TYR A 766 20.11 35.84 -0.84
C TYR A 766 21.54 35.81 -1.39
N GLU A 767 22.10 36.96 -1.80
CA GLU A 767 23.51 37.06 -2.22
C GLU A 767 24.35 37.88 -1.23
N PRO A 768 25.57 37.44 -0.83
CA PRO A 768 26.36 38.08 0.24
C PRO A 768 26.92 39.44 -0.15
N SER A 769 26.89 39.79 -1.45
CA SER A 769 27.29 41.12 -1.95
C SER A 769 26.27 42.21 -1.59
N GLN A 770 25.07 41.84 -1.14
CA GLN A 770 24.09 42.76 -0.58
C GLN A 770 24.44 43.01 0.89
N SER A 771 24.97 44.19 1.22
CA SER A 771 25.34 44.62 2.59
C SER A 771 24.13 44.88 3.52
N GLY A 772 22.99 44.26 3.25
CA GLY A 772 21.70 44.52 3.89
C GLY A 772 21.28 43.47 4.91
N ILE A 773 20.41 43.89 5.83
CA ILE A 773 19.69 43.03 6.77
C ILE A 773 18.76 42.09 5.96
N PHE A 774 18.86 40.78 6.16
CA PHE A 774 17.96 39.81 5.53
C PHE A 774 16.67 39.63 6.34
N THR A 775 15.52 39.79 5.68
CA THR A 775 14.22 39.41 6.23
C THR A 775 13.57 38.33 5.37
N CYS A 776 12.94 37.34 6.02
CA CYS A 776 12.30 36.23 5.31
C CYS A 776 10.91 36.60 4.74
N GLY A 777 10.47 37.86 4.90
CA GLY A 777 9.12 38.32 4.56
C GLY A 777 8.10 38.20 5.71
N CYS A 778 8.53 37.85 6.92
CA CYS A 778 7.67 37.80 8.11
C CYS A 778 7.22 39.18 8.63
N ASP A 779 7.88 40.24 8.17
CA ASP A 779 7.61 41.65 8.43
C ASP A 779 6.62 42.27 7.41
N LEU A 780 6.27 41.53 6.35
CA LEU A 780 5.32 41.98 5.35
C LEU A 780 3.88 41.94 5.88
N PRO A 781 3.03 42.91 5.52
CA PRO A 781 1.63 42.91 5.92
C PRO A 781 0.88 41.72 5.28
N GLU A 782 0.03 41.05 6.06
CA GLU A 782 -0.93 40.05 5.56
C GLU A 782 -2.36 40.64 5.60
N PRO A 783 -3.09 40.75 4.47
CA PRO A 783 -2.70 40.38 3.11
C PRO A 783 -1.77 41.41 2.44
N TYR A 784 -0.80 40.93 1.64
CA TYR A 784 0.09 41.78 0.87
C TYR A 784 -0.59 42.27 -0.43
N THR A 785 -0.31 43.50 -0.85
CA THR A 785 -1.08 44.18 -1.92
C THR A 785 -0.52 43.99 -3.33
N PHE A 786 0.63 43.34 -3.51
CA PHE A 786 1.25 43.04 -4.82
C PHE A 786 1.37 44.26 -5.75
N THR A 787 1.64 45.43 -5.16
CA THR A 787 1.48 46.72 -5.83
C THR A 787 2.34 46.81 -7.10
N SER A 788 3.58 46.34 -7.06
CA SER A 788 4.50 46.38 -8.21
C SER A 788 4.05 45.45 -9.33
N THR A 789 3.69 44.21 -8.98
CA THR A 789 3.24 43.18 -9.91
C THR A 789 1.91 43.58 -10.57
N LEU A 790 0.93 44.05 -9.80
CA LEU A 790 -0.36 44.51 -10.31
C LEU A 790 -0.23 45.74 -11.19
N THR A 791 0.62 46.70 -10.82
CA THR A 791 0.88 47.89 -11.65
C THR A 791 1.52 47.48 -12.98
N CYS A 792 2.46 46.54 -12.96
CA CYS A 792 3.09 46.05 -14.17
C CYS A 792 2.11 45.29 -15.08
N LEU A 793 1.30 44.39 -14.50
CA LEU A 793 0.23 43.67 -15.23
C LEU A 793 -0.76 44.63 -15.89
N LYS A 794 -1.20 45.67 -15.17
CA LYS A 794 -2.12 46.68 -15.71
C LYS A 794 -1.54 47.46 -16.89
N ASN A 795 -0.26 47.81 -16.82
CA ASN A 795 0.37 48.69 -17.82
C ASN A 795 0.93 47.95 -19.03
N LYS A 796 1.46 46.73 -18.83
CA LYS A 796 2.27 46.01 -19.84
C LYS A 796 1.92 44.54 -19.97
N GLY A 797 0.91 44.04 -19.25
CA GLY A 797 0.56 42.62 -19.23
C GLY A 797 1.70 41.73 -18.73
N VAL A 798 1.66 40.45 -19.08
CA VAL A 798 2.65 39.46 -18.62
C VAL A 798 4.05 39.69 -19.21
N GLU A 799 4.16 40.23 -20.42
CA GLU A 799 5.45 40.59 -21.03
C GLU A 799 6.18 41.69 -20.25
N GLY A 800 5.45 42.50 -19.47
CA GLY A 800 6.05 43.47 -18.56
C GLY A 800 6.66 42.84 -17.30
N LEU A 801 6.20 41.65 -16.90
CA LEU A 801 6.66 40.99 -15.66
C LEU A 801 8.02 40.29 -15.84
N ILE A 802 8.24 39.71 -17.02
CA ILE A 802 9.45 38.98 -17.35
C ILE A 802 9.72 39.00 -18.85
N SER A 803 10.99 39.23 -19.23
CA SER A 803 11.43 39.18 -20.63
C SER A 803 11.68 37.75 -21.11
N LYS A 804 11.67 37.55 -22.43
CA LYS A 804 11.98 36.25 -23.04
C LYS A 804 13.41 35.81 -22.78
N GLU A 805 14.34 36.78 -22.75
CA GLU A 805 15.75 36.57 -22.43
C GLU A 805 15.89 36.04 -21.00
N ARG A 806 15.15 36.65 -20.05
CA ARG A 806 15.18 36.20 -18.65
C ARG A 806 14.60 34.81 -18.46
N ILE A 807 13.56 34.44 -19.22
CA ILE A 807 13.01 33.07 -19.21
C ILE A 807 14.06 32.05 -19.68
N LYS A 808 14.87 32.39 -20.70
CA LYS A 808 15.96 31.54 -21.19
C LYS A 808 17.09 31.42 -20.17
N GLU A 809 17.54 32.54 -19.61
CA GLU A 809 18.53 32.55 -18.52
C GLU A 809 18.07 31.68 -17.34
N LEU A 810 16.81 31.84 -16.92
CA LEU A 810 16.27 31.05 -15.82
C LEU A 810 16.30 29.55 -16.11
N LYS A 811 15.96 29.15 -17.34
CA LYS A 811 16.07 27.76 -17.76
C LYS A 811 17.52 27.27 -17.73
N GLU A 812 18.46 28.06 -18.22
CA GLU A 812 19.89 27.72 -18.22
C GLU A 812 20.42 27.56 -16.80
N MET A 813 20.06 28.46 -15.88
CA MET A 813 20.42 28.36 -14.46
C MET A 813 19.86 27.11 -13.77
N LEU A 814 18.64 26.70 -14.14
CA LEU A 814 18.01 25.48 -13.61
C LEU A 814 18.66 24.21 -14.19
N ASP A 815 18.98 24.22 -15.48
CA ASP A 815 19.64 23.09 -16.15
C ASP A 815 21.09 22.89 -15.66
N SER A 816 21.82 23.98 -15.43
CA SER A 816 23.21 23.96 -14.94
C SER A 816 23.30 23.63 -13.44
N GLY A 817 22.20 23.77 -12.70
CA GLY A 817 22.16 23.63 -11.25
C GLY A 817 22.69 24.86 -10.49
N GLU A 818 23.01 25.95 -11.19
CA GLU A 818 23.35 27.25 -10.57
C GLU A 818 22.21 27.71 -9.68
N ARG A 819 20.96 27.60 -10.16
CA ARG A 819 19.76 27.80 -9.35
C ARG A 819 19.19 26.46 -8.95
N LYS A 820 19.29 26.13 -7.65
CA LYS A 820 18.63 24.93 -7.12
C LYS A 820 17.13 25.14 -7.04
N SER A 821 16.39 24.10 -7.45
CA SER A 821 14.93 24.05 -7.38
C SER A 821 14.49 22.63 -7.02
N ASN A 822 13.61 22.51 -6.03
CA ASN A 822 13.01 21.21 -5.71
C ASN A 822 12.14 20.66 -6.86
N ARG A 823 11.46 21.53 -7.61
CA ARG A 823 10.66 21.16 -8.80
C ARG A 823 11.56 20.66 -9.93
N MET A 824 12.67 21.34 -10.19
CA MET A 824 13.66 20.89 -11.18
C MET A 824 14.27 19.54 -10.77
N PHE A 825 14.59 19.37 -9.48
CA PHE A 825 15.08 18.10 -8.97
C PHE A 825 14.08 16.95 -9.19
N LEU A 826 12.81 17.16 -8.84
CA LEU A 826 11.75 16.15 -9.04
C LEU A 826 11.47 15.89 -10.52
N TRP A 827 11.64 16.89 -11.38
CA TRP A 827 11.55 16.73 -12.83
C TRP A 827 12.68 15.84 -13.36
N GLN A 828 13.91 16.08 -12.92
CA GLN A 828 15.08 15.26 -13.28
C GLN A 828 15.05 13.86 -12.65
N ASN A 829 14.28 13.69 -11.57
CA ASN A 829 14.12 12.43 -10.84
C ASN A 829 12.63 12.04 -10.74
N PRO A 830 11.98 11.64 -11.84
CA PRO A 830 10.54 11.37 -11.87
C PRO A 830 10.11 10.16 -11.02
N GLY A 831 11.06 9.28 -10.67
CA GLY A 831 10.89 8.23 -9.66
C GLY A 831 11.06 8.69 -8.21
N GLY A 832 11.27 9.99 -7.98
CA GLY A 832 11.43 10.63 -6.68
C GLY A 832 10.14 10.69 -5.86
N ASN A 833 10.13 11.48 -4.78
CA ASN A 833 9.02 11.51 -3.84
C ASN A 833 7.72 12.05 -4.47
N ARG A 834 6.77 11.14 -4.72
CA ARG A 834 5.45 11.43 -5.31
C ARG A 834 4.57 12.31 -4.42
N ALA A 835 4.73 12.26 -3.10
CA ALA A 835 3.99 13.12 -2.17
C ALA A 835 4.44 14.58 -2.30
N LEU A 836 5.77 14.82 -2.33
CA LEU A 836 6.33 16.15 -2.53
C LEU A 836 5.93 16.74 -3.89
N LYS A 837 5.99 15.93 -4.95
CA LYS A 837 5.52 16.35 -6.29
C LYS A 837 4.04 16.78 -6.27
N THR A 838 3.18 16.03 -5.59
CA THR A 838 1.75 16.35 -5.48
C THR A 838 1.51 17.68 -4.75
N ILE A 839 2.26 17.94 -3.67
CA ILE A 839 2.15 19.18 -2.89
C ILE A 839 2.59 20.38 -3.73
N LEU A 840 3.72 20.27 -4.44
CA LEU A 840 4.27 21.36 -5.24
C LEU A 840 3.47 21.66 -6.51
N ASN A 841 2.86 20.63 -7.13
CA ASN A 841 2.02 20.77 -8.32
C ASN A 841 0.63 21.36 -8.00
N GLY A 842 0.18 21.30 -6.75
CA GLY A 842 -1.12 21.86 -6.34
C GLY A 842 -1.19 23.39 -6.38
N LYS A 843 -0.05 24.08 -6.53
CA LYS A 843 0.08 25.55 -6.40
C LYS A 843 1.10 26.11 -7.41
N PRO A 844 0.78 26.16 -8.72
CA PRO A 844 1.78 26.49 -9.73
C PRO A 844 2.09 27.98 -9.84
N THR A 845 1.16 28.87 -9.45
CA THR A 845 1.34 30.32 -9.52
C THR A 845 0.36 31.03 -8.57
N CYS A 846 0.60 32.32 -8.31
CA CYS A 846 -0.35 33.23 -7.67
C CYS A 846 -1.21 34.02 -8.68
N PHE A 847 -1.01 33.83 -9.99
CA PHE A 847 -1.81 34.50 -11.01
C PHE A 847 -3.18 33.83 -11.21
N ASN A 848 -4.18 34.64 -11.54
CA ASN A 848 -5.47 34.14 -12.00
C ASN A 848 -5.34 33.35 -13.32
N GLU A 849 -6.39 32.62 -13.70
CA GLU A 849 -6.38 31.73 -14.86
C GLU A 849 -5.99 32.45 -16.16
N LYS A 850 -6.45 33.68 -16.36
CA LYS A 850 -6.09 34.48 -17.54
C LYS A 850 -4.60 34.77 -17.58
N HIS A 851 -4.04 35.37 -16.53
CA HIS A 851 -2.63 35.73 -16.49
C HIS A 851 -1.71 34.50 -16.45
N MET A 852 -2.15 33.39 -15.87
CA MET A 852 -1.43 32.11 -15.94
C MET A 852 -1.35 31.60 -17.39
N ASN A 853 -2.46 31.63 -18.14
CA ASN A 853 -2.48 31.23 -19.54
C ASN A 853 -1.63 32.16 -20.41
N ASP A 854 -1.67 33.47 -20.15
CA ASP A 854 -0.81 34.45 -20.81
C ASP A 854 0.68 34.17 -20.54
N LEU A 855 1.03 33.80 -19.30
CA LEU A 855 2.40 33.43 -18.92
C LEU A 855 2.86 32.13 -19.59
N ILE A 856 2.00 31.11 -19.66
CA ILE A 856 2.28 29.88 -20.41
C ILE A 856 2.46 30.21 -21.90
N GLY A 857 1.62 31.09 -22.44
CA GLY A 857 1.69 31.59 -23.82
C GLY A 857 2.98 32.35 -24.12
N LEU A 858 3.62 32.95 -23.12
CA LEU A 858 4.94 33.59 -23.24
C LEU A 858 6.09 32.56 -23.12
N ILE A 859 6.01 31.63 -22.16
CA ILE A 859 7.08 30.65 -21.90
C ILE A 859 7.22 29.65 -23.05
N LYS A 860 6.12 29.04 -23.51
CA LYS A 860 6.15 27.98 -24.53
C LYS A 860 6.92 28.36 -25.81
N PRO A 861 6.60 29.46 -26.51
CA PRO A 861 7.33 29.84 -27.70
C PRO A 861 8.78 30.26 -27.40
N THR A 862 9.06 30.76 -26.18
CA THR A 862 10.39 31.24 -25.80
C THR A 862 11.40 30.09 -25.66
N LEU A 863 10.98 28.94 -25.13
CA LEU A 863 11.86 27.80 -24.86
C LEU A 863 12.11 26.89 -26.07
N SER A 864 11.37 27.07 -27.17
CA SER A 864 11.56 26.31 -28.43
C SER A 864 11.61 24.78 -28.27
N LEU A 865 10.80 24.22 -27.36
CA LEU A 865 10.72 22.77 -27.12
C LEU A 865 9.73 22.07 -28.09
N ASP A 866 9.90 20.77 -28.30
CA ASP A 866 8.95 19.93 -29.07
C ASP A 866 7.69 19.63 -28.23
N TYR A 867 6.64 20.42 -28.42
CA TYR A 867 5.39 20.28 -27.66
C TYR A 867 4.45 19.17 -28.15
N SER A 868 4.83 18.39 -29.18
CA SER A 868 4.13 17.14 -29.49
C SER A 868 4.30 16.09 -28.38
N ARG A 869 5.35 16.24 -27.55
CA ARG A 869 5.62 15.41 -26.39
C ARG A 869 4.96 15.98 -25.15
N LEU A 870 4.07 15.22 -24.53
CA LEU A 870 3.40 15.58 -23.27
C LEU A 870 4.41 15.96 -22.16
N THR A 871 5.58 15.31 -22.12
CA THR A 871 6.63 15.63 -21.14
C THR A 871 7.13 17.07 -21.23
N ASN A 872 7.16 17.68 -22.42
CA ASN A 872 7.60 19.07 -22.55
C ASN A 872 6.50 20.06 -22.11
N ILE A 873 5.23 19.66 -22.19
CA ILE A 873 4.11 20.43 -21.64
C ILE A 873 4.16 20.37 -20.11
N ASP A 874 4.35 19.18 -19.54
CA ASP A 874 4.48 18.98 -18.10
C ASP A 874 5.68 19.75 -17.53
N PHE A 875 6.83 19.77 -18.22
CA PHE A 875 7.98 20.59 -17.79
C PHE A 875 7.64 22.07 -17.67
N VAL A 876 6.89 22.62 -18.64
CA VAL A 876 6.50 24.04 -18.62
C VAL A 876 5.58 24.32 -17.43
N ILE A 877 4.60 23.44 -17.18
CA ILE A 877 3.59 23.64 -16.14
C ILE A 877 4.17 23.37 -14.74
N ASP A 878 4.89 22.26 -14.56
CA ASP A 878 5.36 21.77 -13.27
C ASP A 878 6.64 22.49 -12.80
N VAL A 879 7.45 23.02 -13.72
CA VAL A 879 8.75 23.63 -13.38
C VAL A 879 8.81 25.10 -13.78
N MET A 880 8.63 25.41 -15.07
CA MET A 880 8.93 26.75 -15.58
C MET A 880 7.92 27.81 -15.12
N VAL A 881 6.62 27.51 -15.06
CA VAL A 881 5.60 28.45 -14.58
C VAL A 881 5.82 28.84 -13.10
N PRO A 882 6.01 27.88 -12.16
CA PRO A 882 6.34 28.20 -10.77
C PRO A 882 7.65 28.97 -10.63
N GLU A 883 8.74 28.52 -11.27
CA GLU A 883 10.05 29.17 -11.13
C GLU A 883 10.04 30.58 -11.71
N THR A 884 9.32 30.79 -12.82
CA THR A 884 9.12 32.12 -13.41
C THR A 884 8.30 33.02 -12.48
N THR A 885 7.24 32.49 -11.88
CA THR A 885 6.42 33.24 -10.91
C THR A 885 7.26 33.65 -9.69
N ILE A 886 8.07 32.74 -9.14
CA ILE A 886 8.98 33.04 -8.03
C ILE A 886 9.99 34.12 -8.43
N ASP A 887 10.60 34.02 -9.62
CA ASP A 887 11.56 35.02 -10.11
C ASP A 887 10.92 36.41 -10.26
N ILE A 888 9.65 36.49 -10.71
CA ILE A 888 8.89 37.74 -10.78
C ILE A 888 8.69 38.34 -9.39
N LEU A 889 8.22 37.55 -8.42
CA LEU A 889 7.94 38.01 -7.07
C LEU A 889 9.20 38.48 -6.33
N VAL A 890 10.31 37.74 -6.48
CA VAL A 890 11.61 38.12 -5.92
C VAL A 890 12.08 39.45 -6.50
N ARG A 891 11.95 39.66 -7.82
CA ARG A 891 12.43 40.89 -8.49
C ARG A 891 11.53 42.12 -8.30
N LEU A 892 10.21 41.94 -8.38
CA LEU A 892 9.27 43.07 -8.39
C LEU A 892 8.78 43.46 -7.00
N GLU A 893 8.62 42.49 -6.10
CA GLU A 893 8.13 42.73 -4.73
C GLU A 893 9.25 42.67 -3.68
N GLY A 894 10.46 42.25 -4.06
CA GLY A 894 11.59 42.11 -3.15
C GLY A 894 11.43 40.94 -2.16
N PHE A 895 10.61 39.95 -2.49
CA PHE A 895 10.38 38.81 -1.62
C PHE A 895 11.59 37.89 -1.52
N SER A 896 11.77 37.28 -0.34
CA SER A 896 12.61 36.09 -0.26
C SER A 896 11.96 34.95 -1.04
N ARG A 897 12.76 34.01 -1.57
CA ARG A 897 12.20 32.83 -2.24
C ARG A 897 11.26 32.05 -1.32
N PHE A 898 11.60 31.91 -0.04
CA PHE A 898 10.73 31.28 0.96
C PHE A 898 9.35 31.93 1.03
N TYR A 899 9.28 33.27 1.07
CA TYR A 899 8.00 33.97 1.10
C TYR A 899 7.23 33.80 -0.20
N ALA A 900 7.90 33.90 -1.35
CA ALA A 900 7.30 33.65 -2.66
C ALA A 900 6.69 32.25 -2.74
N GLU A 901 7.38 31.22 -2.27
CA GLU A 901 6.86 29.84 -2.21
C GLU A 901 5.66 29.70 -1.27
N LYS A 902 5.66 30.40 -0.11
CA LYS A 902 4.54 30.39 0.85
C LYS A 902 3.24 30.91 0.21
N ILE A 903 3.33 31.92 -0.64
CA ILE A 903 2.17 32.59 -1.25
C ILE A 903 1.77 32.01 -2.62
N LEU A 904 2.55 31.07 -3.18
CA LEU A 904 2.09 30.30 -4.34
C LEU A 904 0.76 29.63 -3.99
N GLY A 905 -0.27 29.85 -4.81
CA GLY A 905 -1.64 29.39 -4.57
C GLY A 905 -2.57 30.41 -3.89
N THR A 906 -2.08 31.59 -3.47
CA THR A 906 -2.95 32.74 -3.17
C THR A 906 -3.17 33.52 -4.46
N ILE A 907 -4.41 33.58 -4.94
CA ILE A 907 -4.73 34.27 -6.20
C ILE A 907 -4.60 35.78 -6.00
N ILE A 908 -3.77 36.42 -6.82
CA ILE A 908 -3.74 37.87 -7.03
C ILE A 908 -4.96 38.21 -7.88
N GLU A 909 -5.97 38.83 -7.26
CA GLU A 909 -7.19 39.31 -7.93
C GLU A 909 -6.94 40.55 -8.81
#